data_AF-A0A7Z9QJH9-F1
#
_entry.id   AF-A0A7Z9QJH9-F1
#
_cell.length_a   1.000
_cell.length_b   1.000
_cell.length_c   1.000
_cell.angle_alpha   90.00
_cell.angle_beta   90.00
_cell.angle_gamma   90.00
#
_symmetry.space_group_name_H-M   'P 1'
#
loop_
_entity.id
_entity.type
_entity.pdbx_description
1 polymer ?
#
loop_
_entity_poly.entity_id
_entity_poly.type
_entity_poly.pdbx_seq_one_letter_code
_entity_poly.pdbx_strand_id
1 'polypeptide(L)'
;MASDEHALRNNHAWRRCCGLAAGLTLILAPLASSNAANTSAVSGDLAPLSAPDSQLNVADVVILQRFLNGELIPTPAQKILADVAPVGNPDGILNIADLVWLRNAAMGLTDIDSIPPQPISKTHTTIGLSGNTINIDGGVDSVEADAVVVLTNTRTGAIEIVAADEFGSFSSDVGGIEGDEITVTVTDDFGNASIERTFVALANPAELGPYAVGTVLYLDENGISGITDPTGENGPTRVVNLAWARIMYPADIQSDDEGVPISTALSNYPIALFMHGVHALCDQDGSGPGLSRFSPTAQHNHDCKEVAHRIPNFEGYNYLMELLASRGIFSISISAHEMGGLLTTSKDWNNEVRGSLILAYLDILRDWNNDGSDPFGGIFFGRLDLSRIGLSGHSRGGQAIITAQLLNQELPNPHSIVAINPIAANYFTNSSAVDDTFDETAASGVAFFSIHGSRDGDVSWNYPSKFYEEANQETNHPKSHAFVYGANHAFFNTIWTEGPTNPWAGNSDDGDFNFEPEPSETLRLTPDEQRLSAINTIIPFFQWQLQEIDGYRSVLTGKHRFRDAPNDFIFWTFQDGDPLTLDDFEQLPIDISSNTIGGTNNANGFSNVEECEFETGGNGAADRVFSSCFAPLPWLHENIYECGGWVDQQVGAGLSLTSNGSGVYSTSIPTEYRDVSGFAVLSIRAARRTLQYPPPPYSERIPTNLRINIEDGQGNTALRDLRSDQYGVIPYPDTRRLNSHYENFNLDMYGNLCGSLQAYVNRSQLSTIRIPLEDFTSGNSNVDLTNIVRITIRPEGTENIAIDDIEFSN
;
A
#
# COMPACT_ATOMS: atom_id res chain seq x y z
N MET A 1 45.82 14.51 -32.26
CA MET A 1 45.45 13.65 -33.40
C MET A 1 44.05 13.14 -33.09
N ALA A 2 43.05 13.66 -33.84
CA ALA A 2 41.62 13.27 -34.02
C ALA A 2 40.79 12.93 -32.75
N SER A 3 39.69 13.61 -32.37
CA SER A 3 38.43 13.92 -33.11
C SER A 3 37.72 12.62 -33.56
N ASP A 4 36.41 12.35 -33.48
CA ASP A 4 35.16 13.09 -33.28
C ASP A 4 34.02 12.07 -33.00
N GLU A 5 32.91 12.56 -32.44
CA GLU A 5 31.49 12.31 -32.81
C GLU A 5 30.82 10.91 -32.90
N HIS A 6 29.68 10.86 -32.18
CA HIS A 6 28.31 10.46 -32.56
C HIS A 6 27.87 9.02 -32.92
N ALA A 7 26.78 8.67 -32.20
CA ALA A 7 25.46 8.20 -32.70
C ALA A 7 25.12 6.68 -32.71
N LEU A 8 24.15 6.37 -31.82
CA LEU A 8 22.84 5.72 -32.08
C LEU A 8 22.77 4.64 -33.16
N ARG A 9 22.42 3.40 -32.78
CA ARG A 9 21.46 2.52 -33.51
C ARG A 9 20.78 1.49 -32.61
N ASN A 10 19.44 1.53 -32.64
CA ASN A 10 18.51 0.46 -32.25
C ASN A 10 18.77 -0.86 -32.98
N ASN A 11 18.49 -2.01 -32.33
CA ASN A 11 17.41 -2.93 -32.73
C ASN A 11 17.45 -4.29 -31.98
N HIS A 12 16.25 -4.73 -31.61
CA HIS A 12 15.85 -6.08 -31.21
C HIS A 12 16.49 -7.21 -32.03
N ALA A 13 16.79 -8.35 -31.38
CA ALA A 13 16.38 -9.68 -31.84
C ALA A 13 16.76 -10.78 -30.84
N TRP A 14 15.74 -11.49 -30.37
CA TRP A 14 15.78 -12.83 -29.78
C TRP A 14 16.44 -13.86 -30.72
N ARG A 15 17.22 -14.81 -30.16
CA ARG A 15 17.00 -16.28 -30.24
C ARG A 15 18.24 -17.11 -29.84
N ARG A 16 17.99 -18.04 -28.91
CA ARG A 16 18.41 -19.47 -28.85
C ARG A 16 19.87 -19.83 -29.13
N CYS A 17 20.50 -20.50 -28.15
CA CYS A 17 21.29 -21.72 -28.42
C CYS A 17 21.36 -22.62 -27.17
N CYS A 18 20.74 -23.80 -27.25
CA CYS A 18 21.07 -24.97 -26.43
C CYS A 18 22.40 -25.57 -26.88
N GLY A 19 23.17 -26.16 -25.95
CA GLY A 19 24.34 -26.96 -26.31
C GLY A 19 25.24 -27.41 -25.15
N LEU A 20 24.73 -28.33 -24.32
CA LEU A 20 25.42 -29.47 -23.70
C LEU A 20 26.94 -29.40 -23.43
N ALA A 21 27.33 -29.48 -22.16
CA ALA A 21 28.35 -30.44 -21.70
C ALA A 21 28.23 -30.68 -20.18
N ALA A 22 28.18 -31.96 -19.82
CA ALA A 22 27.89 -32.49 -18.50
C ALA A 22 29.05 -32.35 -17.50
N GLY A 23 28.71 -32.16 -16.22
CA GLY A 23 29.61 -32.24 -15.07
C GLY A 23 28.81 -32.67 -13.83
N LEU A 24 28.48 -33.95 -13.78
CA LEU A 24 27.70 -34.62 -12.74
C LEU A 24 28.37 -34.46 -11.36
N THR A 25 27.77 -33.68 -10.46
CA THR A 25 28.02 -33.77 -9.01
C THR A 25 26.67 -33.96 -8.34
N LEU A 26 26.39 -35.19 -7.92
CA LEU A 26 25.26 -35.54 -7.06
C LEU A 26 25.39 -34.74 -5.75
N ILE A 27 24.59 -33.71 -5.59
CA ILE A 27 24.23 -33.17 -4.27
C ILE A 27 22.85 -33.77 -3.97
N LEU A 28 22.82 -34.67 -3.00
CA LEU A 28 21.60 -35.19 -2.40
C LEU A 28 20.82 -33.99 -1.85
N ALA A 29 19.77 -33.58 -2.57
CA ALA A 29 18.73 -32.74 -2.01
C ALA A 29 18.15 -33.45 -0.77
N PRO A 30 17.97 -32.76 0.36
CA PRO A 30 17.22 -33.34 1.45
C PRO A 30 15.80 -33.58 0.95
N LEU A 31 15.37 -34.84 1.04
CA LEU A 31 13.98 -35.26 0.91
C LEU A 31 13.11 -34.28 1.66
N ALA A 32 12.23 -33.58 0.93
CA ALA A 32 11.13 -32.84 1.51
C ALA A 32 10.38 -33.79 2.45
N SER A 33 10.49 -33.54 3.75
CA SER A 33 9.69 -34.22 4.74
C SER A 33 8.24 -33.81 4.50
N SER A 34 7.41 -34.80 4.20
CA SER A 34 5.96 -34.73 4.18
C SER A 34 5.43 -34.10 5.46
N ASN A 35 5.07 -32.82 5.41
CA ASN A 35 4.27 -32.14 6.42
C ASN A 35 2.96 -31.72 5.73
N ALA A 36 1.85 -32.26 6.26
CA ALA A 36 0.44 -31.99 5.92
C ALA A 36 0.16 -31.74 4.43
N ALA A 37 -0.19 -32.82 3.73
CA ALA A 37 -0.64 -32.79 2.36
C ALA A 37 -1.73 -31.74 2.14
N ASN A 38 -1.44 -30.83 1.22
CA ASN A 38 -2.36 -30.36 0.18
C ASN A 38 -3.41 -31.45 -0.11
N THR A 39 -4.61 -31.34 0.45
CA THR A 39 -5.78 -31.97 -0.17
C THR A 39 -6.49 -30.85 -0.92
N SER A 40 -5.94 -30.48 -2.08
CA SER A 40 -6.76 -29.85 -3.11
C SER A 40 -7.99 -30.74 -3.26
N ALA A 41 -9.18 -30.20 -3.04
CA ALA A 41 -10.41 -30.97 -3.20
C ALA A 41 -10.38 -31.60 -4.61
N VAL A 42 -10.45 -32.93 -4.69
CA VAL A 42 -10.46 -33.66 -5.97
C VAL A 42 -11.91 -33.98 -6.29
N SER A 43 -12.39 -33.58 -7.47
CA SER A 43 -13.72 -33.92 -7.96
C SER A 43 -13.96 -35.42 -7.85
N GLY A 44 -14.98 -35.82 -7.10
CA GLY A 44 -15.34 -37.22 -6.89
C GLY A 44 -14.59 -37.97 -5.78
N ASP A 45 -13.59 -37.37 -5.13
CA ASP A 45 -12.87 -38.00 -4.01
C ASP A 45 -13.69 -37.89 -2.71
N LEU A 46 -14.23 -39.02 -2.28
CA LEU A 46 -15.15 -39.13 -1.14
C LEU A 46 -14.59 -40.08 -0.07
N ALA A 47 -13.55 -40.83 -0.37
CA ALA A 47 -13.01 -41.91 0.43
C ALA A 47 -11.57 -41.63 0.89
N PRO A 48 -11.22 -42.00 2.13
CA PRO A 48 -12.08 -42.40 3.23
C PRO A 48 -13.14 -41.34 3.61
N LEU A 49 -14.33 -41.80 4.04
CA LEU A 49 -15.51 -40.95 4.31
C LEU A 49 -15.23 -39.72 5.20
N SER A 50 -14.26 -39.81 6.11
CA SER A 50 -13.91 -38.74 7.04
C SER A 50 -12.64 -37.97 6.68
N ALA A 51 -11.91 -38.41 5.66
CA ALA A 51 -10.63 -37.83 5.23
C ALA A 51 -10.31 -38.33 3.81
N PRO A 52 -10.89 -37.71 2.76
CA PRO A 52 -10.59 -38.03 1.37
C PRO A 52 -9.08 -38.07 1.10
N ASP A 53 -8.60 -39.05 0.36
CA ASP A 53 -7.16 -39.36 0.22
C ASP A 53 -6.52 -38.84 -1.08
N SER A 54 -7.26 -38.01 -1.82
CA SER A 54 -6.90 -37.47 -3.13
C SER A 54 -6.70 -38.53 -4.21
N GLN A 55 -7.27 -39.72 -4.04
CA GLN A 55 -7.23 -40.78 -5.05
C GLN A 55 -8.61 -41.20 -5.49
N LEU A 56 -8.94 -40.93 -6.75
CA LEU A 56 -10.18 -41.40 -7.34
C LEU A 56 -10.13 -42.92 -7.56
N ASN A 57 -10.91 -43.68 -6.80
CA ASN A 57 -10.92 -45.13 -6.85
C ASN A 57 -12.31 -45.73 -6.55
N VAL A 58 -12.37 -47.06 -6.45
CA VAL A 58 -13.65 -47.77 -6.28
C VAL A 58 -14.30 -47.47 -4.92
N ALA A 59 -13.53 -47.08 -3.90
CA ALA A 59 -14.08 -46.72 -2.60
C ALA A 59 -14.99 -45.48 -2.69
N ASP A 60 -14.63 -44.49 -3.51
CA ASP A 60 -15.42 -43.28 -3.75
C ASP A 60 -16.76 -43.60 -4.39
N VAL A 61 -16.75 -44.48 -5.39
CA VAL A 61 -17.95 -44.96 -6.08
C VAL A 61 -18.91 -45.61 -5.08
N VAL A 62 -18.39 -46.38 -4.11
CA VAL A 62 -19.21 -47.02 -3.07
C VAL A 62 -19.81 -45.99 -2.12
N ILE A 63 -19.06 -44.95 -1.74
CA ILE A 63 -19.58 -43.87 -0.89
C ILE A 63 -20.68 -43.09 -1.60
N LEU A 64 -20.47 -42.70 -2.87
CA LEU A 64 -21.50 -42.03 -3.66
C LEU A 64 -22.76 -42.89 -3.81
N GLN A 65 -22.60 -44.19 -4.11
CA GLN A 65 -23.73 -45.13 -4.18
C GLN A 65 -24.54 -45.14 -2.88
N ARG A 66 -23.88 -45.04 -1.72
CA ARG A 66 -24.54 -44.99 -0.41
C ARG A 66 -25.26 -43.68 -0.15
N PHE A 67 -24.73 -42.55 -0.62
CA PHE A 67 -25.46 -41.28 -0.60
C PHE A 67 -26.76 -41.38 -1.43
N LEU A 68 -26.66 -41.89 -2.66
CA LEU A 68 -27.81 -42.06 -3.55
C LEU A 68 -28.87 -43.03 -3.01
N ASN A 69 -28.44 -44.07 -2.29
CA ASN A 69 -29.33 -45.03 -1.65
C ASN A 69 -29.95 -44.51 -0.34
N GLY A 70 -29.53 -43.35 0.16
CA GLY A 70 -29.93 -42.81 1.47
C GLY A 70 -29.36 -43.61 2.67
N GLU A 71 -28.31 -44.41 2.45
CA GLU A 71 -27.60 -45.14 3.50
C GLU A 71 -26.67 -44.23 4.31
N LEU A 72 -26.19 -43.16 3.70
CA LEU A 72 -25.37 -42.11 4.30
C LEU A 72 -25.94 -40.73 3.95
N ILE A 73 -25.82 -39.79 4.89
CA ILE A 73 -26.17 -38.39 4.65
C ILE A 73 -24.86 -37.67 4.33
N PRO A 74 -24.67 -37.16 3.09
CA PRO A 74 -23.46 -36.43 2.75
C PRO A 74 -23.41 -35.09 3.48
N THR A 75 -22.21 -34.71 3.93
CA THR A 75 -21.94 -33.33 4.35
C THR A 75 -22.04 -32.37 3.15
N PRO A 76 -22.18 -31.05 3.36
CA PRO A 76 -22.17 -30.07 2.27
C PRO A 76 -20.95 -30.21 1.35
N ALA A 77 -19.75 -30.28 1.92
CA ALA A 77 -18.51 -30.50 1.16
C ALA A 77 -18.52 -31.81 0.37
N GLN A 78 -19.04 -32.90 0.95
CA GLN A 78 -19.17 -34.18 0.24
C GLN A 78 -20.20 -34.12 -0.88
N LYS A 79 -21.28 -33.35 -0.74
CA LYS A 79 -22.24 -33.15 -1.84
C LYS A 79 -21.59 -32.46 -3.02
N ILE A 80 -20.77 -31.43 -2.77
CA ILE A 80 -20.09 -30.70 -3.84
C ILE A 80 -19.10 -31.61 -4.55
N LEU A 81 -18.26 -32.36 -3.81
CA LEU A 81 -17.31 -33.28 -4.42
C LEU A 81 -17.98 -34.46 -5.13
N ALA A 82 -19.15 -34.89 -4.67
CA ALA A 82 -19.90 -36.00 -5.24
C ALA A 82 -20.69 -35.62 -6.50
N ASP A 83 -20.98 -34.33 -6.69
CA ASP A 83 -21.73 -33.80 -7.82
C ASP A 83 -20.77 -33.51 -8.97
N VAL A 84 -20.59 -34.52 -9.82
CA VAL A 84 -19.58 -34.53 -10.90
C VAL A 84 -20.23 -34.51 -12.28
N ALA A 85 -21.55 -34.39 -12.34
CA ALA A 85 -22.32 -34.42 -13.57
C ALA A 85 -23.40 -33.33 -13.60
N PRO A 86 -23.63 -32.68 -14.76
CA PRO A 86 -22.83 -32.74 -15.98
C PRO A 86 -21.37 -32.31 -15.80
N VAL A 87 -20.43 -32.98 -16.49
CA VAL A 87 -19.00 -32.59 -16.45
C VAL A 87 -18.85 -31.15 -16.93
N GLY A 88 -18.04 -30.36 -16.22
CA GLY A 88 -17.85 -28.94 -16.50
C GLY A 88 -18.95 -28.02 -15.96
N ASN A 89 -20.07 -28.56 -15.46
CA ASN A 89 -21.20 -27.78 -14.97
C ASN A 89 -22.10 -28.61 -14.04
N PRO A 90 -21.61 -28.99 -12.84
CA PRO A 90 -22.36 -29.77 -11.86
C PRO A 90 -23.66 -29.06 -11.44
N ASP A 91 -24.76 -29.81 -11.30
CA ASP A 91 -26.11 -29.25 -11.24
C ASP A 91 -26.70 -29.12 -9.81
N GLY A 92 -25.92 -29.47 -8.80
CA GLY A 92 -26.30 -29.49 -7.38
C GLY A 92 -27.07 -30.74 -6.96
N ILE A 93 -27.31 -31.70 -7.86
CA ILE A 93 -28.22 -32.83 -7.64
C ILE A 93 -27.48 -34.15 -7.76
N LEU A 94 -27.13 -34.74 -6.61
CA LEU A 94 -26.62 -36.11 -6.58
C LEU A 94 -27.62 -37.12 -7.15
N ASN A 95 -27.27 -37.70 -8.29
CA ASN A 95 -28.08 -38.65 -9.01
C ASN A 95 -27.23 -39.74 -9.71
N ILE A 96 -27.86 -40.56 -10.55
CA ILE A 96 -27.18 -41.69 -11.21
C ILE A 96 -26.12 -41.21 -12.22
N ALA A 97 -26.28 -40.02 -12.80
CA ALA A 97 -25.30 -39.45 -13.73
C ALA A 97 -23.95 -39.27 -13.04
N ASP A 98 -23.94 -38.72 -11.82
CA ASP A 98 -22.72 -38.56 -11.01
C ASP A 98 -22.03 -39.89 -10.77
N LEU A 99 -22.80 -40.90 -10.37
CA LEU A 99 -22.29 -42.25 -10.12
C LEU A 99 -21.66 -42.86 -11.38
N VAL A 100 -22.25 -42.65 -12.55
CA VAL A 100 -21.72 -43.17 -13.83
C VAL A 100 -20.41 -42.48 -14.18
N TRP A 101 -20.35 -41.15 -14.07
CA TRP A 101 -19.14 -40.38 -14.34
C TRP A 101 -18.02 -40.72 -13.37
N LEU A 102 -18.30 -40.69 -12.06
CA LEU A 102 -17.35 -41.06 -11.02
C LEU A 102 -16.81 -42.48 -11.23
N ARG A 103 -17.69 -43.44 -11.55
CA ARG A 103 -17.29 -44.82 -11.83
C ARG A 103 -16.35 -44.91 -13.04
N ASN A 104 -16.66 -44.21 -14.13
CA ASN A 104 -15.81 -44.23 -15.32
C ASN A 104 -14.44 -43.62 -15.02
N ALA A 105 -14.41 -42.53 -14.26
CA ALA A 105 -13.17 -41.86 -13.88
C ALA A 105 -12.32 -42.71 -12.91
N ALA A 106 -12.94 -43.33 -11.90
CA ALA A 106 -12.26 -44.27 -11.00
C ALA A 106 -11.70 -45.52 -11.72
N MET A 107 -12.17 -45.78 -12.95
CA MET A 107 -11.66 -46.84 -13.83
C MET A 107 -10.64 -46.34 -14.86
N GLY A 108 -10.29 -45.05 -14.86
CA GLY A 108 -9.38 -44.42 -15.83
C GLY A 108 -9.94 -44.36 -17.25
N LEU A 109 -11.27 -44.34 -17.40
CA LEU A 109 -11.94 -44.29 -18.72
C LEU A 109 -12.27 -42.87 -19.17
N THR A 110 -12.30 -41.92 -18.24
CA THR A 110 -12.52 -40.50 -18.47
C THR A 110 -11.86 -39.71 -17.35
N ASP A 111 -11.53 -38.46 -17.60
CA ASP A 111 -11.24 -37.50 -16.53
C ASP A 111 -12.55 -36.82 -16.12
N ILE A 112 -12.59 -36.33 -14.88
CA ILE A 112 -13.68 -35.51 -14.35
C ILE A 112 -13.07 -34.29 -13.68
N ASP A 113 -13.61 -33.13 -14.01
CA ASP A 113 -13.46 -31.96 -13.18
C ASP A 113 -14.78 -31.20 -13.11
N SER A 114 -15.21 -30.97 -11.88
CA SER A 114 -16.44 -30.27 -11.51
C SER A 114 -16.13 -29.01 -10.71
N ILE A 115 -14.85 -28.76 -10.44
CA ILE A 115 -14.45 -27.62 -9.62
C ILE A 115 -14.04 -26.49 -10.55
N PRO A 116 -14.70 -25.33 -10.46
CA PRO A 116 -14.29 -24.15 -11.20
C PRO A 116 -12.81 -23.80 -10.99
N PRO A 117 -12.12 -23.35 -12.05
CA PRO A 117 -10.79 -22.80 -11.91
C PRO A 117 -10.83 -21.57 -11.00
N GLN A 118 -9.68 -21.23 -10.40
CA GLN A 118 -9.58 -19.97 -9.67
C GLN A 118 -9.83 -18.78 -10.63
N PRO A 119 -10.51 -17.72 -10.18
CA PRO A 119 -10.57 -16.47 -10.92
C PRO A 119 -9.17 -15.92 -11.16
N ILE A 120 -9.03 -15.07 -12.18
CA ILE A 120 -7.77 -14.40 -12.48
C ILE A 120 -7.20 -13.67 -11.25
N SER A 121 -5.91 -13.92 -10.98
CA SER A 121 -5.16 -13.28 -9.89
C SER A 121 -4.99 -11.79 -10.14
N LYS A 122 -5.38 -10.97 -9.16
CA LYS A 122 -5.22 -9.50 -9.25
C LYS A 122 -3.78 -9.06 -9.03
N THR A 123 -2.99 -9.84 -8.29
CA THR A 123 -1.60 -9.49 -7.94
C THR A 123 -0.63 -9.76 -9.08
N HIS A 124 -0.98 -10.67 -10.00
CA HIS A 124 -0.15 -11.03 -11.16
C HIS A 124 -0.67 -10.45 -12.48
N THR A 125 -1.79 -9.72 -12.44
CA THR A 125 -2.38 -9.07 -13.61
C THR A 125 -2.04 -7.59 -13.62
N THR A 126 -1.64 -7.08 -14.79
CA THR A 126 -1.52 -5.64 -15.03
C THR A 126 -2.45 -5.22 -16.15
N ILE A 127 -2.87 -3.96 -16.09
CA ILE A 127 -3.76 -3.35 -17.08
C ILE A 127 -3.15 -2.02 -17.54
N GLY A 128 -3.30 -1.73 -18.83
CA GLY A 128 -2.88 -0.48 -19.44
C GLY A 128 -3.91 0.03 -20.43
N LEU A 129 -3.89 1.33 -20.68
CA LEU A 129 -4.69 1.98 -21.71
C LEU A 129 -3.75 2.70 -22.66
N SER A 130 -3.79 2.35 -23.94
CA SER A 130 -3.02 3.02 -24.99
C SER A 130 -3.95 3.41 -26.13
N GLY A 131 -4.25 4.71 -26.22
CA GLY A 131 -5.27 5.22 -27.16
C GLY A 131 -6.65 4.61 -26.87
N ASN A 132 -7.17 3.83 -27.82
CA ASN A 132 -8.47 3.16 -27.71
C ASN A 132 -8.34 1.64 -27.49
N THR A 133 -7.22 1.21 -26.93
CA THR A 133 -6.93 -0.20 -26.66
C THR A 133 -6.60 -0.36 -25.19
N ILE A 134 -7.29 -1.29 -24.54
CA ILE A 134 -7.04 -1.75 -23.18
C ILE A 134 -6.20 -3.02 -23.27
N ASN A 135 -5.00 -2.97 -22.71
CA ASN A 135 -4.10 -4.12 -22.65
C ASN A 135 -4.26 -4.78 -21.28
N ILE A 136 -4.47 -6.10 -21.25
CA ILE A 136 -4.47 -6.89 -20.02
C ILE A 136 -3.40 -7.97 -20.15
N ASP A 137 -2.44 -7.94 -19.24
CA ASP A 137 -1.35 -8.91 -19.16
C ASP A 137 -1.44 -9.67 -17.84
N GLY A 138 -1.67 -10.98 -17.93
CA GLY A 138 -1.50 -11.91 -16.81
C GLY A 138 -0.09 -12.49 -16.83
N GLY A 139 0.69 -12.24 -15.79
CA GLY A 139 1.98 -12.92 -15.56
C GLY A 139 1.81 -14.38 -15.14
N VAL A 140 2.92 -15.02 -14.75
CA VAL A 140 2.94 -16.41 -14.27
C VAL A 140 1.95 -16.59 -13.11
N ASP A 141 1.23 -17.71 -13.11
CA ASP A 141 0.21 -18.04 -12.11
C ASP A 141 -0.95 -17.03 -12.05
N SER A 142 -1.19 -16.24 -13.10
CA SER A 142 -2.37 -15.35 -13.14
C SER A 142 -3.67 -16.11 -13.30
N VAL A 143 -3.64 -17.21 -14.06
CA VAL A 143 -4.73 -18.15 -14.24
C VAL A 143 -4.17 -19.57 -14.21
N GLU A 144 -5.03 -20.59 -14.26
CA GLU A 144 -4.58 -21.97 -14.39
C GLU A 144 -3.86 -22.19 -15.73
N ALA A 145 -2.87 -23.09 -15.74
CA ALA A 145 -2.12 -23.42 -16.94
C ALA A 145 -3.06 -23.91 -18.06
N ASP A 146 -2.78 -23.47 -19.29
CA ASP A 146 -3.55 -23.80 -20.50
C ASP A 146 -5.05 -23.36 -20.49
N ALA A 147 -5.49 -22.64 -19.45
CA ALA A 147 -6.88 -22.18 -19.34
C ALA A 147 -7.29 -21.18 -20.43
N VAL A 148 -8.58 -21.16 -20.77
CA VAL A 148 -9.16 -20.19 -21.69
C VAL A 148 -9.64 -18.97 -20.91
N VAL A 149 -9.11 -17.80 -21.26
CA VAL A 149 -9.49 -16.51 -20.67
C VAL A 149 -10.40 -15.76 -21.65
N VAL A 150 -11.59 -15.41 -21.17
CA VAL A 150 -12.58 -14.62 -21.92
C VAL A 150 -12.63 -13.23 -21.31
N LEU A 151 -12.31 -12.21 -22.11
CA LEU A 151 -12.35 -10.81 -21.73
C LEU A 151 -13.52 -10.13 -22.43
N THR A 152 -14.37 -9.43 -21.68
CA THR A 152 -15.51 -8.71 -22.23
C THR A 152 -15.49 -7.25 -21.79
N ASN A 153 -15.47 -6.33 -22.74
CA ASN A 153 -15.75 -4.92 -22.44
C ASN A 153 -17.26 -4.75 -22.21
N THR A 154 -17.65 -4.43 -20.99
CA THR A 154 -19.07 -4.38 -20.59
C THR A 154 -19.83 -3.25 -21.27
N ARG A 155 -19.15 -2.16 -21.65
CA ARG A 155 -19.75 -1.02 -22.34
C ARG A 155 -19.98 -1.31 -23.83
N THR A 156 -19.01 -1.92 -24.50
CA THR A 156 -19.06 -2.12 -25.96
C THR A 156 -19.58 -3.49 -26.38
N GLY A 157 -19.52 -4.47 -25.48
CA GLY A 157 -19.77 -5.89 -25.78
C GLY A 157 -18.67 -6.54 -26.61
N ALA A 158 -17.51 -5.89 -26.78
CA ALA A 158 -16.36 -6.50 -27.42
C ALA A 158 -15.85 -7.68 -26.57
N ILE A 159 -15.63 -8.82 -27.21
CA ILE A 159 -15.17 -10.05 -26.57
C ILE A 159 -13.85 -10.47 -27.20
N GLU A 160 -12.84 -10.70 -26.37
CA GLU A 160 -11.58 -11.31 -26.74
C GLU A 160 -11.41 -12.64 -26.00
N ILE A 161 -10.87 -13.64 -26.69
CA ILE A 161 -10.64 -14.97 -26.12
C ILE A 161 -9.17 -15.32 -26.35
N VAL A 162 -8.46 -15.64 -25.27
CA VAL A 162 -7.04 -15.98 -25.29
C VAL A 162 -6.80 -17.24 -24.46
N ALA A 163 -5.89 -18.10 -24.91
CA ALA A 163 -5.43 -19.23 -24.11
C ALA A 163 -4.21 -18.81 -23.31
N ALA A 164 -4.18 -19.17 -22.03
CA ALA A 164 -2.99 -19.05 -21.20
C ALA A 164 -1.93 -20.07 -21.62
N ASP A 165 -0.67 -19.80 -21.30
CA ASP A 165 0.42 -20.75 -21.52
C ASP A 165 0.53 -21.80 -20.40
N GLU A 166 1.54 -22.67 -20.51
CA GLU A 166 1.83 -23.75 -19.54
C GLU A 166 2.17 -23.24 -18.12
N PHE A 167 2.38 -21.92 -17.97
CA PHE A 167 2.65 -21.25 -16.70
C PHE A 167 1.48 -20.35 -16.25
N GLY A 168 0.33 -20.41 -16.93
CA GLY A 168 -0.83 -19.58 -16.58
C GLY A 168 -0.68 -18.09 -16.95
N SER A 169 0.22 -17.76 -17.86
CA SER A 169 0.43 -16.38 -18.36
C SER A 169 -0.34 -16.12 -19.64
N PHE A 170 -0.79 -14.88 -19.86
CA PHE A 170 -1.45 -14.45 -21.10
C PHE A 170 -1.30 -12.94 -21.35
N SER A 171 -1.57 -12.50 -22.57
CA SER A 171 -1.66 -11.09 -22.94
C SER A 171 -2.78 -10.89 -23.94
N SER A 172 -3.60 -9.86 -23.76
CA SER A 172 -4.76 -9.58 -24.62
C SER A 172 -5.02 -8.09 -24.75
N ASP A 173 -5.58 -7.71 -25.91
CA ASP A 173 -5.91 -6.34 -26.28
C ASP A 173 -7.40 -6.22 -26.57
N VAL A 174 -8.13 -5.47 -25.75
CA VAL A 174 -9.57 -5.25 -25.92
C VAL A 174 -9.80 -3.80 -26.33
N GLY A 175 -10.64 -3.56 -27.34
CA GLY A 175 -11.02 -2.19 -27.70
C GLY A 175 -11.78 -1.50 -26.56
N GLY A 176 -11.38 -0.29 -26.18
CA GLY A 176 -12.03 0.47 -25.11
C GLY A 176 -11.38 1.81 -24.82
N ILE A 177 -11.94 2.54 -23.86
CA ILE A 177 -11.46 3.86 -23.42
C ILE A 177 -11.36 3.89 -21.90
N GLU A 178 -10.81 4.98 -21.36
CA GLU A 178 -10.78 5.23 -19.92
C GLU A 178 -12.19 5.17 -19.30
N GLY A 179 -12.30 4.49 -18.16
CA GLY A 179 -13.55 4.25 -17.45
C GLY A 179 -14.31 3.02 -17.90
N ASP A 180 -13.89 2.35 -18.99
CA ASP A 180 -14.49 1.07 -19.38
C ASP A 180 -14.17 -0.02 -18.36
N GLU A 181 -15.14 -0.91 -18.15
CA GLU A 181 -14.94 -2.12 -17.37
C GLU A 181 -14.72 -3.32 -18.29
N ILE A 182 -13.67 -4.09 -17.99
CA ILE A 182 -13.38 -5.38 -18.60
C ILE A 182 -13.70 -6.47 -17.59
N THR A 183 -14.69 -7.29 -17.91
CA THR A 183 -14.92 -8.52 -17.17
C THR A 183 -14.08 -9.65 -17.72
N VAL A 184 -13.56 -10.49 -16.83
CA VAL A 184 -12.66 -11.60 -17.16
C VAL A 184 -13.20 -12.87 -16.52
N THR A 185 -13.40 -13.89 -17.34
CA THR A 185 -13.76 -15.24 -16.90
C THR A 185 -12.72 -16.23 -17.39
N VAL A 186 -12.18 -17.02 -16.48
CA VAL A 186 -11.28 -18.15 -16.76
C VAL A 186 -12.12 -19.42 -16.89
N THR A 187 -11.90 -20.19 -17.94
CA THR A 187 -12.52 -21.48 -18.19
C THR A 187 -11.43 -22.54 -18.29
N ASP A 188 -11.60 -23.65 -17.58
CA ASP A 188 -10.67 -24.79 -17.67
C ASP A 188 -10.93 -25.66 -18.92
N ASP A 189 -10.11 -26.69 -19.11
CA ASP A 189 -10.25 -27.65 -20.22
C ASP A 189 -11.55 -28.49 -20.16
N PHE A 190 -12.22 -28.52 -19.01
CA PHE A 190 -13.49 -29.24 -18.80
C PHE A 190 -14.72 -28.35 -19.00
N GLY A 191 -14.53 -27.04 -19.19
CA GLY A 191 -15.60 -26.07 -19.40
C GLY A 191 -16.15 -25.45 -18.12
N ASN A 192 -15.55 -25.70 -16.95
CA ASN A 192 -15.93 -25.02 -15.72
C ASN A 192 -15.43 -23.57 -15.79
N ALA A 193 -16.30 -22.62 -15.43
CA ALA A 193 -15.99 -21.20 -15.43
C ALA A 193 -15.78 -20.68 -13.99
N SER A 194 -14.69 -19.95 -13.79
CA SER A 194 -14.44 -19.16 -12.59
C SER A 194 -15.51 -18.06 -12.39
N ILE A 195 -15.54 -17.47 -11.19
CA ILE A 195 -16.27 -16.21 -10.98
C ILE A 195 -15.68 -15.12 -11.87
N GLU A 196 -16.55 -14.32 -12.46
CA GLU A 196 -16.20 -13.16 -13.28
C GLU A 196 -15.44 -12.10 -12.46
N ARG A 197 -14.35 -11.55 -13.02
CA ARG A 197 -13.58 -10.46 -12.42
C ARG A 197 -13.62 -9.20 -13.24
N THR A 198 -13.89 -8.08 -12.57
CA THR A 198 -13.96 -6.78 -13.22
C THR A 198 -12.71 -5.94 -12.96
N PHE A 199 -12.09 -5.48 -14.05
CA PHE A 199 -11.02 -4.50 -14.09
C PHE A 199 -11.52 -3.22 -14.74
N VAL A 200 -11.14 -2.07 -14.19
CA VAL A 200 -11.45 -0.76 -14.77
C VAL A 200 -10.26 -0.30 -15.58
N ALA A 201 -10.47 0.14 -16.82
CA ALA A 201 -9.45 0.79 -17.62
C ALA A 201 -9.20 2.22 -17.11
N LEU A 202 -7.99 2.49 -16.66
CA LEU A 202 -7.57 3.80 -16.15
C LEU A 202 -6.49 4.37 -17.07
N ALA A 203 -6.49 5.68 -17.27
CA ALA A 203 -5.40 6.32 -17.99
C ALA A 203 -4.07 6.15 -17.24
N ASN A 204 -2.98 5.97 -17.99
CA ASN A 204 -1.63 5.91 -17.42
C ASN A 204 -1.31 7.24 -16.68
N PRO A 205 -1.11 7.22 -15.35
CA PRO A 205 -0.86 8.44 -14.59
C PRO A 205 0.43 9.17 -14.99
N ALA A 206 1.37 8.47 -15.63
CA ALA A 206 2.64 9.04 -16.09
C ALA A 206 2.58 9.79 -17.43
N GLU A 207 1.46 9.71 -18.15
CA GLU A 207 1.26 10.45 -19.39
C GLU A 207 0.58 11.81 -19.11
N LEU A 208 0.75 12.82 -19.96
CA LEU A 208 0.03 14.08 -19.80
C LEU A 208 -1.47 13.89 -20.09
N GLY A 209 -2.32 14.58 -19.33
CA GLY A 209 -3.75 14.62 -19.60
C GLY A 209 -4.12 15.52 -20.78
N PRO A 210 -5.43 15.74 -21.03
CA PRO A 210 -5.92 16.43 -22.23
C PRO A 210 -5.67 17.94 -22.24
N TYR A 211 -5.34 18.55 -21.10
CA TYR A 211 -5.07 19.99 -21.00
C TYR A 211 -3.59 20.28 -21.24
N ALA A 212 -3.31 21.39 -21.92
CA ALA A 212 -1.97 21.97 -21.83
C ALA A 212 -1.77 22.55 -20.42
N VAL A 213 -0.53 22.81 -20.02
CA VAL A 213 -0.19 23.33 -18.70
C VAL A 213 0.29 24.77 -18.82
N GLY A 214 -0.39 25.66 -18.08
CA GLY A 214 0.10 27.00 -17.80
C GLY A 214 0.89 27.00 -16.51
N THR A 215 2.02 27.71 -16.48
CA THR A 215 2.91 27.79 -15.33
C THR A 215 3.13 29.24 -14.93
N VAL A 216 3.01 29.56 -13.63
CA VAL A 216 3.40 30.87 -13.08
C VAL A 216 4.19 30.72 -11.79
N LEU A 217 5.02 31.73 -11.48
CA LEU A 217 5.74 31.83 -10.22
C LEU A 217 5.12 32.96 -9.39
N TYR A 218 4.52 32.62 -8.25
CA TYR A 218 4.07 33.62 -7.30
C TYR A 218 5.22 34.04 -6.41
N LEU A 219 5.52 35.34 -6.39
CA LEU A 219 6.55 35.95 -5.58
C LEU A 219 6.02 37.26 -4.98
N ASP A 220 5.78 37.27 -3.67
CA ASP A 220 5.42 38.49 -2.93
C ASP A 220 6.52 38.85 -1.94
N GLU A 221 7.24 39.94 -2.26
CA GLU A 221 8.31 40.51 -1.44
C GLU A 221 7.80 41.12 -0.13
N ASN A 222 6.50 41.39 0.00
CA ASN A 222 5.89 41.80 1.26
C ASN A 222 5.66 40.61 2.19
N GLY A 223 5.71 39.39 1.64
CA GLY A 223 5.54 38.16 2.41
C GLY A 223 4.12 37.94 2.90
N ILE A 224 3.97 37.04 3.87
CA ILE A 224 2.70 36.73 4.54
C ILE A 224 2.87 37.06 6.02
N SER A 225 2.17 38.08 6.48
CA SER A 225 2.11 38.46 7.89
C SER A 225 0.90 37.83 8.59
N GLY A 226 0.97 37.67 9.91
CA GLY A 226 -0.19 37.23 10.69
C GLY A 226 -0.39 35.72 10.73
N ILE A 227 0.67 34.94 10.47
CA ILE A 227 0.65 33.49 10.64
C ILE A 227 0.60 33.23 12.16
N THR A 228 -0.58 32.89 12.66
CA THR A 228 -0.88 32.60 14.07
C THR A 228 -1.60 31.28 14.17
N ASP A 229 -1.50 30.64 15.35
CA ASP A 229 -2.45 29.63 15.79
C ASP A 229 -3.91 30.15 15.60
N PRO A 230 -4.84 29.33 15.04
CA PRO A 230 -6.26 29.65 14.83
C PRO A 230 -6.99 30.24 16.02
N THR A 231 -6.58 29.95 17.25
CA THR A 231 -7.22 30.51 18.45
C THR A 231 -6.98 32.01 18.61
N GLY A 232 -5.95 32.56 17.95
CA GLY A 232 -5.63 34.00 17.97
C GLY A 232 -5.30 34.57 19.36
N GLU A 233 -5.26 33.74 20.40
CA GLU A 233 -5.33 34.23 21.79
C GLU A 233 -3.97 34.41 22.46
N ASN A 234 -2.91 33.64 22.13
CA ASN A 234 -1.65 33.72 22.92
C ASN A 234 -0.30 33.45 22.21
N GLY A 235 -0.26 33.23 20.89
CA GLY A 235 0.99 32.95 20.14
C GLY A 235 1.64 34.19 19.50
N PRO A 236 2.97 34.30 19.41
CA PRO A 236 3.62 35.35 18.61
C PRO A 236 3.26 35.19 17.12
N THR A 237 2.66 36.23 16.52
CA THR A 237 2.48 36.37 15.06
C THR A 237 3.80 36.17 14.33
N ARG A 238 3.87 35.20 13.41
CA ARG A 238 5.01 34.99 12.52
C ARG A 238 4.82 35.74 11.21
N VAL A 239 5.95 36.06 10.60
CA VAL A 239 6.02 36.68 9.28
C VAL A 239 6.85 35.76 8.41
N VAL A 240 6.27 35.33 7.29
CA VAL A 240 7.04 34.87 6.14
C VAL A 240 7.41 36.12 5.37
N ASN A 241 8.69 36.44 5.21
CA ASN A 241 9.17 37.66 4.58
C ASN A 241 9.19 37.57 3.05
N LEU A 242 9.08 36.37 2.49
CA LEU A 242 8.93 36.14 1.06
C LEU A 242 7.88 35.04 0.83
N ALA A 243 6.71 35.41 0.31
CA ALA A 243 5.74 34.44 -0.14
C ALA A 243 6.21 33.93 -1.51
N TRP A 244 6.45 32.63 -1.62
CA TRP A 244 6.99 32.03 -2.82
C TRP A 244 6.30 30.71 -3.13
N ALA A 245 5.72 30.59 -4.32
CA ALA A 245 5.04 29.39 -4.75
C ALA A 245 5.14 29.18 -6.27
N ARG A 246 5.23 27.91 -6.69
CA ARG A 246 5.04 27.51 -8.09
C ARG A 246 3.57 27.17 -8.27
N ILE A 247 2.96 27.62 -9.37
CA ILE A 247 1.59 27.26 -9.73
C ILE A 247 1.59 26.67 -11.13
N MET A 248 0.90 25.55 -11.30
CA MET A 248 0.65 24.90 -12.57
C MET A 248 -0.85 24.64 -12.70
N TYR A 249 -1.43 25.00 -13.83
CA TYR A 249 -2.89 24.95 -14.00
C TYR A 249 -3.30 24.51 -15.41
N PRO A 250 -4.53 23.99 -15.57
CA PRO A 250 -5.04 23.60 -16.88
C PRO A 250 -5.16 24.82 -17.79
N ALA A 251 -4.53 24.80 -18.96
CA ALA A 251 -4.50 25.91 -19.91
C ALA A 251 -4.84 25.42 -21.34
N ASP A 252 -5.20 26.37 -22.21
CA ASP A 252 -5.48 26.07 -23.61
C ASP A 252 -4.19 25.95 -24.46
N ILE A 253 -3.07 26.47 -23.96
CA ILE A 253 -1.75 26.45 -24.62
C ILE A 253 -0.67 26.22 -23.55
N GLN A 254 0.32 25.37 -23.86
CA GLN A 254 1.47 25.14 -22.98
C GLN A 254 2.31 26.42 -22.89
N SER A 255 2.60 26.89 -21.68
CA SER A 255 3.39 28.11 -21.50
C SER A 255 4.03 28.20 -20.12
N ASP A 256 5.30 28.62 -20.13
CA ASP A 256 6.04 29.07 -18.95
C ASP A 256 5.98 30.60 -18.77
N ASP A 257 5.35 31.32 -19.70
CA ASP A 257 5.15 32.77 -19.63
C ASP A 257 3.96 33.13 -18.74
N GLU A 258 4.14 34.16 -17.91
CA GLU A 258 3.08 34.74 -17.07
C GLU A 258 1.90 35.24 -17.93
N GLY A 259 0.69 34.76 -17.64
CA GLY A 259 -0.55 35.32 -18.18
C GLY A 259 -1.25 34.54 -19.30
N VAL A 260 -0.94 33.25 -19.50
CA VAL A 260 -1.82 32.41 -20.33
C VAL A 260 -3.14 32.15 -19.61
N PRO A 261 -4.29 32.36 -20.28
CA PRO A 261 -5.59 32.11 -19.66
C PRO A 261 -5.71 30.66 -19.18
N ILE A 262 -6.22 30.50 -17.97
CA ILE A 262 -6.71 29.20 -17.51
C ILE A 262 -7.80 28.69 -18.45
N SER A 263 -7.78 27.38 -18.72
CA SER A 263 -8.68 26.78 -19.68
C SER A 263 -10.14 27.00 -19.27
N THR A 264 -11.01 27.10 -20.27
CA THR A 264 -12.44 27.35 -20.07
C THR A 264 -13.30 26.12 -20.31
N ALA A 265 -12.67 24.95 -20.51
CA ALA A 265 -13.37 23.70 -20.77
C ALA A 265 -14.21 23.25 -19.57
N LEU A 266 -13.75 23.54 -18.35
CA LEU A 266 -14.52 23.40 -17.12
C LEU A 266 -14.86 24.77 -16.54
N SER A 267 -15.89 24.82 -15.69
CA SER A 267 -16.27 26.04 -14.96
C SER A 267 -15.17 26.49 -14.01
N ASN A 268 -14.63 25.52 -13.28
CA ASN A 268 -13.62 25.68 -12.24
C ASN A 268 -12.82 24.38 -12.09
N TYR A 269 -11.68 24.46 -11.41
CA TYR A 269 -10.76 23.34 -11.21
C TYR A 269 -10.48 23.13 -9.72
N PRO A 270 -10.52 21.88 -9.22
CA PRO A 270 -10.14 21.59 -7.84
C PRO A 270 -8.66 21.88 -7.59
N ILE A 271 -8.29 22.04 -6.33
CA ILE A 271 -6.96 22.52 -5.92
C ILE A 271 -6.17 21.38 -5.30
N ALA A 272 -4.94 21.17 -5.74
CA ALA A 272 -3.92 20.38 -5.06
C ALA A 272 -2.80 21.31 -4.56
N LEU A 273 -2.60 21.39 -3.24
CA LEU A 273 -1.55 22.20 -2.62
C LEU A 273 -0.44 21.31 -2.06
N PHE A 274 0.80 21.60 -2.43
CA PHE A 274 2.00 20.89 -2.00
C PHE A 274 2.84 21.72 -1.02
N MET A 275 3.38 21.09 0.02
CA MET A 275 4.39 21.68 0.89
C MET A 275 5.62 20.78 1.01
N HIS A 276 6.80 21.33 0.73
CA HIS A 276 8.06 20.62 0.95
C HIS A 276 8.44 20.54 2.44
N GLY A 277 9.25 19.53 2.77
CA GLY A 277 9.79 19.33 4.12
C GLY A 277 11.04 20.14 4.43
N VAL A 278 11.81 19.70 5.41
CA VAL A 278 13.08 20.34 5.76
C VAL A 278 14.21 19.75 4.93
N HIS A 279 14.94 20.61 4.23
CA HIS A 279 16.14 20.26 3.50
C HIS A 279 17.09 21.46 3.46
N ALA A 280 18.25 21.33 2.77
CA ALA A 280 19.17 22.45 2.60
C ALA A 280 18.44 23.70 2.06
N LEU A 281 18.73 24.86 2.67
CA LEU A 281 18.00 26.11 2.40
C LEU A 281 18.75 27.10 1.53
N CYS A 282 20.08 27.19 1.66
CA CYS A 282 20.89 28.17 0.96
C CYS A 282 22.06 27.52 0.22
N ASP A 283 22.36 28.02 -0.97
CA ASP A 283 23.61 27.80 -1.71
C ASP A 283 24.57 28.98 -1.44
N GLN A 284 25.26 28.95 -0.29
CA GLN A 284 25.93 30.15 0.27
C GLN A 284 27.20 30.61 -0.47
N ASP A 285 27.86 29.76 -1.24
CA ASP A 285 29.14 30.09 -1.89
C ASP A 285 29.05 30.16 -3.42
N GLY A 286 27.86 29.93 -4.00
CA GLY A 286 27.63 29.95 -5.45
C GLY A 286 28.51 28.96 -6.21
N SER A 287 29.09 27.97 -5.51
CA SER A 287 30.02 27.01 -6.09
C SER A 287 29.31 25.78 -6.67
N GLY A 288 27.99 25.69 -6.50
CA GLY A 288 27.27 24.45 -6.79
C GLY A 288 27.76 23.32 -5.87
N PRO A 289 27.52 22.06 -6.27
CA PRO A 289 27.25 20.91 -5.41
C PRO A 289 28.22 20.74 -4.23
N GLY A 290 27.71 20.61 -2.99
CA GLY A 290 28.55 20.10 -1.91
C GLY A 290 28.24 20.50 -0.47
N LEU A 291 27.16 21.23 -0.18
CA LEU A 291 26.76 21.37 1.22
C LEU A 291 26.19 20.04 1.69
N SER A 292 26.95 19.30 2.49
CA SER A 292 26.40 18.18 3.25
C SER A 292 25.21 18.70 4.04
N ARG A 293 24.15 17.90 4.12
CA ARG A 293 23.00 18.08 5.03
C ARG A 293 23.41 18.47 6.46
N PHE A 294 24.66 18.15 6.83
CA PHE A 294 25.29 18.37 8.13
C PHE A 294 26.39 19.43 8.20
N SER A 295 26.55 20.27 7.16
CA SER A 295 27.54 21.36 7.24
C SER A 295 27.13 22.36 8.32
N PRO A 296 27.92 22.57 9.40
CA PRO A 296 27.57 23.48 10.49
C PRO A 296 27.34 24.93 10.00
N THR A 297 27.93 25.30 8.86
CA THR A 297 27.77 26.62 8.21
C THR A 297 26.52 26.71 7.33
N ALA A 298 26.02 25.60 6.78
CA ALA A 298 24.75 25.54 6.04
C ALA A 298 23.54 25.51 6.99
N GLN A 299 23.71 24.94 8.19
CA GLN A 299 22.64 24.72 9.17
C GLN A 299 22.23 25.95 10.00
N HIS A 300 23.05 27.00 10.06
CA HIS A 300 22.85 28.13 10.96
C HIS A 300 22.45 29.44 10.28
N ASN A 301 22.40 29.48 8.95
CA ASN A 301 22.10 30.71 8.23
C ASN A 301 20.74 30.61 7.52
N HIS A 302 19.66 30.88 8.27
CA HIS A 302 18.36 31.22 7.68
C HIS A 302 18.46 32.48 6.79
N ASP A 303 19.52 33.27 6.97
CA ASP A 303 19.85 34.41 6.13
C ASP A 303 20.58 33.97 4.85
N CYS A 304 19.84 33.39 3.89
CA CYS A 304 20.29 33.52 2.51
C CYS A 304 20.29 35.02 2.19
N LYS A 305 21.46 35.66 2.16
CA LYS A 305 21.58 37.11 1.97
C LYS A 305 20.92 37.62 0.70
N GLU A 306 20.77 36.77 -0.31
CA GLU A 306 20.10 37.06 -1.58
C GLU A 306 19.07 35.97 -1.90
N VAL A 307 17.91 36.36 -2.42
CA VAL A 307 16.84 35.42 -2.85
C VAL A 307 17.37 34.44 -3.91
N ALA A 308 18.29 34.89 -4.76
CA ALA A 308 18.93 34.07 -5.79
C ALA A 308 19.74 32.87 -5.24
N HIS A 309 20.09 32.87 -3.95
CA HIS A 309 20.79 31.77 -3.29
C HIS A 309 19.86 30.85 -2.48
N ARG A 310 18.54 31.13 -2.46
CA ARG A 310 17.56 30.25 -1.83
C ARG A 310 17.34 29.01 -2.70
N ILE A 311 17.43 27.84 -2.10
CA ILE A 311 17.18 26.57 -2.79
C ILE A 311 15.66 26.41 -2.98
N PRO A 312 15.16 26.21 -4.22
CA PRO A 312 13.74 26.17 -4.53
C PRO A 312 13.11 24.80 -4.22
N ASN A 313 13.20 24.33 -2.97
CA ASN A 313 12.73 23.00 -2.54
C ASN A 313 11.27 22.67 -2.94
N PHE A 314 10.40 23.68 -2.99
CA PHE A 314 9.00 23.57 -3.40
C PHE A 314 8.85 23.17 -4.89
N GLU A 315 9.81 23.46 -5.75
CA GLU A 315 9.77 23.08 -7.18
C GLU A 315 10.03 21.59 -7.42
N GLY A 316 10.41 20.87 -6.36
CA GLY A 316 10.67 19.43 -6.41
C GLY A 316 9.49 18.56 -6.83
N TYR A 317 8.28 19.11 -6.82
CA TYR A 317 7.03 18.43 -7.15
C TYR A 317 6.46 18.85 -8.51
N ASN A 318 7.17 19.66 -9.29
CA ASN A 318 6.72 20.10 -10.61
C ASN A 318 6.28 18.92 -11.50
N TYR A 319 6.97 17.78 -11.40
CA TYR A 319 6.62 16.57 -12.14
C TYR A 319 5.23 15.99 -11.78
N LEU A 320 4.79 16.10 -10.52
CA LEU A 320 3.43 15.73 -10.11
C LEU A 320 2.43 16.80 -10.52
N MET A 321 2.77 18.07 -10.28
CA MET A 321 1.90 19.21 -10.56
C MET A 321 1.58 19.34 -12.05
N GLU A 322 2.52 19.05 -12.94
CA GLU A 322 2.31 19.06 -14.39
C GLU A 322 1.31 17.97 -14.81
N LEU A 323 1.43 16.77 -14.24
CA LEU A 323 0.51 15.65 -14.48
C LEU A 323 -0.90 15.92 -13.93
N LEU A 324 -1.01 16.60 -12.78
CA LEU A 324 -2.29 17.03 -12.20
C LEU A 324 -2.94 18.17 -13.01
N ALA A 325 -2.16 19.19 -13.37
CA ALA A 325 -2.62 20.33 -14.17
C ALA A 325 -3.10 19.89 -15.56
N SER A 326 -2.35 19.02 -16.23
CA SER A 326 -2.76 18.47 -17.52
C SER A 326 -4.04 17.61 -17.43
N ARG A 327 -4.44 17.18 -16.23
CA ARG A 327 -5.68 16.43 -15.95
C ARG A 327 -6.83 17.28 -15.44
N GLY A 328 -6.68 18.60 -15.34
CA GLY A 328 -7.76 19.46 -14.85
C GLY A 328 -7.75 19.66 -13.33
N ILE A 329 -6.57 19.67 -12.69
CA ILE A 329 -6.42 20.00 -11.27
C ILE A 329 -5.47 21.18 -11.15
N PHE A 330 -5.93 22.29 -10.58
CA PHE A 330 -5.08 23.43 -10.27
C PHE A 330 -4.07 23.03 -9.20
N SER A 331 -2.78 23.17 -9.46
CA SER A 331 -1.72 22.72 -8.56
C SER A 331 -0.85 23.88 -8.12
N ILE A 332 -0.57 23.97 -6.81
CA ILE A 332 0.31 24.96 -6.22
C ILE A 332 1.30 24.28 -5.28
N SER A 333 2.58 24.62 -5.33
CA SER A 333 3.58 24.17 -4.37
C SER A 333 4.21 25.36 -3.67
N ILE A 334 4.14 25.39 -2.34
CA ILE A 334 4.51 26.55 -1.54
C ILE A 334 5.86 26.36 -0.85
N SER A 335 6.63 27.44 -0.78
CA SER A 335 7.93 27.48 -0.11
C SER A 335 7.76 27.65 1.39
N ALA A 336 8.28 26.69 2.14
CA ALA A 336 8.46 26.75 3.60
C ALA A 336 9.90 27.13 3.98
N HIS A 337 10.61 27.86 3.10
CA HIS A 337 12.03 28.20 3.23
C HIS A 337 12.38 28.81 4.60
N GLU A 338 11.59 29.77 5.06
CA GLU A 338 11.86 30.49 6.32
C GLU A 338 11.73 29.58 7.55
N MET A 339 11.05 28.44 7.40
CA MET A 339 10.74 27.46 8.44
C MET A 339 11.69 26.26 8.48
N GLY A 340 12.76 26.25 7.66
CA GLY A 340 13.55 25.04 7.38
C GLY A 340 14.80 24.79 8.24
N GLY A 341 14.85 25.27 9.48
CA GLY A 341 16.00 24.99 10.37
C GLY A 341 16.05 23.53 10.80
N LEU A 342 17.13 22.80 10.47
CA LEU A 342 17.33 21.38 10.84
C LEU A 342 17.57 21.17 12.35
N LEU A 343 18.05 22.18 13.08
CA LEU A 343 18.53 22.07 14.47
C LEU A 343 18.03 23.17 15.43
N THR A 344 17.07 23.98 15.02
CA THR A 344 16.62 25.06 15.91
C THR A 344 15.74 24.50 17.01
N THR A 345 16.28 24.46 18.23
CA THR A 345 15.59 24.24 19.50
C THR A 345 14.57 25.34 19.85
N SER A 346 14.36 26.31 18.95
CA SER A 346 13.39 27.38 19.14
C SER A 346 11.97 26.84 18.91
N LYS A 347 11.11 27.07 19.89
CA LYS A 347 9.63 26.95 19.88
C LYS A 347 8.94 27.59 18.65
N ASP A 348 9.67 28.31 17.82
CA ASP A 348 9.14 29.32 16.91
C ASP A 348 8.71 28.84 15.52
N TRP A 349 9.01 27.59 15.15
CA TRP A 349 8.84 27.04 13.79
C TRP A 349 8.27 25.61 13.76
N ASN A 350 7.32 25.32 14.65
CA ASN A 350 6.59 24.04 14.76
C ASN A 350 5.66 23.78 13.56
N ASN A 351 5.04 22.59 13.51
CA ASN A 351 4.12 22.20 12.44
C ASN A 351 2.87 23.08 12.38
N GLU A 352 2.43 23.65 13.51
CA GLU A 352 1.31 24.61 13.55
C GLU A 352 1.58 25.83 12.67
N VAL A 353 2.80 26.39 12.69
CA VAL A 353 3.17 27.53 11.84
C VAL A 353 3.17 27.14 10.36
N ARG A 354 3.61 25.92 10.03
CA ARG A 354 3.56 25.38 8.66
C ARG A 354 2.12 25.12 8.21
N GLY A 355 1.28 24.56 9.07
CA GLY A 355 -0.13 24.35 8.83
C GLY A 355 -0.88 25.68 8.62
N SER A 356 -0.60 26.66 9.47
CA SER A 356 -1.15 28.02 9.35
C SER A 356 -0.72 28.72 8.05
N LEU A 357 0.52 28.48 7.58
CA LEU A 357 0.96 28.97 6.27
C LEU A 357 0.15 28.36 5.13
N ILE A 358 -0.18 27.06 5.18
CA ILE A 358 -1.05 26.42 4.19
C ILE A 358 -2.40 27.13 4.15
N LEU A 359 -3.03 27.35 5.30
CA LEU A 359 -4.32 28.04 5.41
C LEU A 359 -4.24 29.48 4.85
N ALA A 360 -3.16 30.21 5.13
CA ALA A 360 -2.95 31.55 4.57
C ALA A 360 -2.84 31.55 3.03
N TYR A 361 -2.23 30.53 2.42
CA TYR A 361 -2.25 30.39 0.96
C TYR A 361 -3.64 30.03 0.42
N LEU A 362 -4.43 29.23 1.14
CA LEU A 362 -5.81 28.95 0.76
C LEU A 362 -6.69 30.21 0.84
N ASP A 363 -6.43 31.10 1.80
CA ASP A 363 -7.04 32.43 1.86
C ASP A 363 -6.68 33.28 0.63
N ILE A 364 -5.40 33.34 0.25
CA ILE A 364 -4.94 34.05 -0.96
C ILE A 364 -5.63 33.52 -2.21
N LEU A 365 -5.72 32.19 -2.37
CA LEU A 365 -6.41 31.58 -3.51
C LEU A 365 -7.91 31.88 -3.51
N ARG A 366 -8.55 31.90 -2.34
CA ARG A 366 -9.96 32.29 -2.20
C ARG A 366 -10.17 33.73 -2.66
N ASP A 367 -9.30 34.64 -2.24
CA ASP A 367 -9.40 36.06 -2.59
C ASP A 367 -9.22 36.23 -4.11
N TRP A 368 -8.16 35.65 -4.69
CA TRP A 368 -7.94 35.64 -6.14
C TRP A 368 -9.15 35.11 -6.92
N ASN A 369 -9.75 34.02 -6.45
CA ASN A 369 -10.96 33.47 -7.07
C ASN A 369 -12.17 34.41 -6.95
N ASN A 370 -12.29 35.17 -5.86
CA ASN A 370 -13.46 35.98 -5.55
C ASN A 370 -13.43 37.40 -6.10
N ASP A 371 -12.25 37.98 -6.28
CA ASP A 371 -12.11 39.38 -6.70
C ASP A 371 -11.10 39.62 -7.84
N GLY A 372 -10.35 38.59 -8.24
CA GLY A 372 -9.37 38.66 -9.33
C GLY A 372 -8.11 39.42 -8.95
N SER A 373 -7.78 39.52 -7.66
CA SER A 373 -6.58 40.20 -7.17
C SER A 373 -5.28 39.43 -7.42
N ASP A 374 -5.30 38.33 -8.18
CA ASP A 374 -4.07 37.62 -8.53
C ASP A 374 -3.12 38.54 -9.31
N PRO A 375 -1.79 38.44 -9.08
CA PRO A 375 -0.81 39.31 -9.73
C PRO A 375 -0.66 39.01 -11.23
N PHE A 376 -1.37 38.01 -11.76
CA PHE A 376 -1.28 37.53 -13.13
C PHE A 376 -2.39 38.08 -14.02
N GLY A 377 -3.06 39.15 -13.58
CA GLY A 377 -4.06 39.87 -14.37
C GLY A 377 -5.49 39.35 -14.20
N GLY A 378 -5.80 38.70 -13.08
CA GLY A 378 -7.15 38.23 -12.77
C GLY A 378 -7.50 36.91 -13.46
N ILE A 379 -6.50 36.13 -13.90
CA ILE A 379 -6.73 34.90 -14.67
C ILE A 379 -7.40 33.81 -13.84
N PHE A 380 -7.35 33.88 -12.50
CA PHE A 380 -7.95 32.89 -11.60
C PHE A 380 -9.34 33.28 -11.09
N PHE A 381 -9.84 34.47 -11.46
CA PHE A 381 -11.15 34.95 -11.03
C PHE A 381 -12.30 34.02 -11.44
N GLY A 382 -12.96 33.41 -10.46
CA GLY A 382 -14.08 32.48 -10.61
C GLY A 382 -13.69 31.13 -11.22
N ARG A 383 -12.41 30.73 -11.16
CA ARG A 383 -11.87 29.56 -11.85
C ARG A 383 -11.37 28.45 -10.92
N LEU A 384 -11.35 28.69 -9.62
CA LEU A 384 -10.92 27.72 -8.62
C LEU A 384 -12.12 27.10 -7.93
N ASP A 385 -12.12 25.78 -7.81
CA ASP A 385 -13.13 25.06 -7.03
C ASP A 385 -12.68 24.96 -5.58
N LEU A 386 -13.06 25.98 -4.80
CA LEU A 386 -12.74 26.07 -3.37
C LEU A 386 -13.49 25.04 -2.51
N SER A 387 -14.40 24.25 -3.10
CA SER A 387 -15.11 23.17 -2.39
C SER A 387 -14.37 21.84 -2.39
N ARG A 388 -13.28 21.71 -3.18
CA ARG A 388 -12.48 20.48 -3.32
C ARG A 388 -11.00 20.81 -3.29
N ILE A 389 -10.44 20.78 -2.08
CA ILE A 389 -9.02 21.05 -1.82
C ILE A 389 -8.35 19.76 -1.34
N GLY A 390 -7.27 19.38 -2.02
CA GLY A 390 -6.37 18.31 -1.62
C GLY A 390 -5.03 18.89 -1.16
N LEU A 391 -4.47 18.33 -0.09
CA LEU A 391 -3.15 18.72 0.41
C LEU A 391 -2.16 17.56 0.23
N SER A 392 -0.93 17.84 -0.17
CA SER A 392 0.19 16.90 -0.15
C SER A 392 1.40 17.54 0.49
N GLY A 393 2.17 16.76 1.26
CA GLY A 393 3.27 17.32 2.01
C GLY A 393 4.36 16.29 2.27
N HIS A 394 5.62 16.68 2.15
CA HIS A 394 6.77 15.78 2.33
C HIS A 394 7.47 15.98 3.67
N SER A 395 7.80 14.92 4.41
CA SER A 395 8.58 15.01 5.66
C SER A 395 7.87 15.90 6.68
N ARG A 396 8.50 16.99 7.16
CA ARG A 396 7.79 17.99 7.99
C ARG A 396 6.62 18.67 7.28
N GLY A 397 6.66 18.76 5.96
CA GLY A 397 5.51 19.22 5.17
C GLY A 397 4.35 18.23 5.23
N GLY A 398 4.64 16.93 5.38
CA GLY A 398 3.63 15.88 5.55
C GLY A 398 2.93 15.98 6.90
N GLN A 399 3.69 16.23 7.97
CA GLN A 399 3.10 16.56 9.28
C GLN A 399 2.28 17.86 9.20
N ALA A 400 2.82 18.89 8.53
CA ALA A 400 2.16 20.19 8.41
C ALA A 400 0.80 20.17 7.72
N ILE A 401 0.58 19.30 6.72
CA ILE A 401 -0.74 19.20 6.08
C ILE A 401 -1.77 18.52 6.99
N ILE A 402 -1.34 17.61 7.87
CA ILE A 402 -2.19 17.01 8.90
C ILE A 402 -2.54 18.11 9.92
N THR A 403 -1.53 18.83 10.41
CA THR A 403 -1.74 19.97 11.31
C THR A 403 -2.64 21.03 10.66
N ALA A 404 -2.48 21.35 9.37
CA ALA A 404 -3.34 22.29 8.65
C ALA A 404 -4.81 21.87 8.70
N GLN A 405 -5.10 20.58 8.52
CA GLN A 405 -6.47 20.07 8.58
C GLN A 405 -7.07 20.18 9.98
N LEU A 406 -6.29 19.89 11.03
CA LEU A 406 -6.73 20.08 12.42
C LEU A 406 -7.04 21.55 12.70
N LEU A 407 -6.12 22.45 12.34
CA LEU A 407 -6.31 23.89 12.49
C LEU A 407 -7.50 24.42 11.66
N ASN A 408 -7.74 23.84 10.49
CA ASN A 408 -8.86 24.20 9.62
C ASN A 408 -10.22 23.92 10.26
N GLN A 409 -10.36 22.82 11.01
CA GLN A 409 -11.60 22.45 11.71
C GLN A 409 -11.97 23.44 12.82
N GLU A 410 -10.99 24.14 13.39
CA GLU A 410 -11.19 25.17 14.41
C GLU A 410 -11.56 26.54 13.83
N LEU A 411 -11.47 26.73 12.51
CA LEU A 411 -11.80 28.01 11.88
C LEU A 411 -13.33 28.28 11.91
N PRO A 412 -13.76 29.54 12.08
CA PRO A 412 -15.17 29.91 11.92
C PRO A 412 -15.74 29.60 10.52
N ASN A 413 -14.88 29.63 9.50
CA ASN A 413 -15.21 29.25 8.13
C ASN A 413 -14.10 28.34 7.60
N PRO A 414 -14.18 27.02 7.87
CA PRO A 414 -13.20 26.06 7.38
C PRO A 414 -13.13 26.04 5.85
N HIS A 415 -11.93 25.86 5.32
CA HIS A 415 -11.72 25.49 3.92
C HIS A 415 -12.22 24.06 3.67
N SER A 416 -12.72 23.78 2.48
CA SER A 416 -13.19 22.44 2.09
C SER A 416 -12.02 21.54 1.68
N ILE A 417 -11.17 21.22 2.65
CA ILE A 417 -10.15 20.17 2.51
C ILE A 417 -10.87 18.83 2.52
N VAL A 418 -10.65 18.01 1.48
CA VAL A 418 -11.32 16.71 1.30
C VAL A 418 -10.35 15.54 1.17
N ALA A 419 -9.05 15.81 1.01
CA ALA A 419 -8.02 14.80 0.82
C ALA A 419 -6.67 15.27 1.35
N ILE A 420 -5.95 14.39 2.05
CA ILE A 420 -4.57 14.65 2.50
C ILE A 420 -3.61 13.51 2.13
N ASN A 421 -2.46 13.88 1.59
CA ASN A 421 -1.41 12.97 1.13
C ASN A 421 -0.03 13.26 1.77
N PRO A 422 0.25 12.71 2.96
CA PRO A 422 1.58 12.77 3.55
C PRO A 422 2.57 11.85 2.82
N ILE A 423 3.63 12.44 2.27
CA ILE A 423 4.79 11.77 1.67
C ILE A 423 5.88 11.70 2.75
N ALA A 424 6.30 10.50 3.14
CA ALA A 424 7.37 10.26 4.10
C ALA A 424 7.30 11.19 5.34
N ALA A 425 6.10 11.39 5.87
CA ALA A 425 5.86 12.34 6.95
C ALA A 425 6.65 11.94 8.21
N ASN A 426 7.22 12.92 8.89
CA ASN A 426 7.87 12.69 10.17
C ASN A 426 6.94 13.08 11.33
N TYR A 427 7.27 12.59 12.51
CA TYR A 427 6.59 12.93 13.75
C TYR A 427 7.61 13.52 14.73
N PHE A 428 7.67 14.85 14.84
CA PHE A 428 8.49 15.53 15.84
C PHE A 428 7.62 16.35 16.79
N THR A 429 7.46 15.88 18.03
CA THR A 429 7.05 16.75 19.14
C THR A 429 8.31 17.40 19.73
N ASN A 430 8.31 18.72 19.91
CA ASN A 430 9.44 19.41 20.53
C ASN A 430 9.53 19.00 22.01
N SER A 431 10.42 18.06 22.32
CA SER A 431 10.62 17.42 23.63
C SER A 431 11.25 18.31 24.72
N SER A 432 10.87 19.58 24.79
CA SER A 432 11.15 20.39 25.97
C SER A 432 10.04 21.42 26.21
N ALA A 433 9.10 21.06 27.08
CA ALA A 433 8.19 21.98 27.78
C ALA A 433 7.05 22.64 26.99
N VAL A 434 6.49 21.98 25.97
CA VAL A 434 5.12 22.29 25.51
C VAL A 434 4.24 21.10 25.86
N ASP A 435 3.13 21.41 26.53
CA ASP A 435 2.03 20.52 26.87
C ASP A 435 1.73 19.57 25.69
N ASP A 436 1.74 18.26 25.93
CA ASP A 436 1.32 17.15 25.02
C ASP A 436 -0.19 17.25 24.65
N THR A 437 -0.71 18.47 24.48
CA THR A 437 -2.14 18.75 24.34
C THR A 437 -2.59 18.86 22.89
N PHE A 438 -1.66 19.07 21.96
CA PHE A 438 -1.93 18.88 20.54
C PHE A 438 -1.62 17.43 20.21
N ASP A 439 -2.60 16.58 20.47
CA ASP A 439 -2.62 15.22 19.99
C ASP A 439 -2.83 15.30 18.47
N GLU A 440 -1.75 15.53 17.72
CA GLU A 440 -1.75 15.50 16.24
C GLU A 440 -2.12 14.11 15.67
N THR A 441 -2.47 13.18 16.57
CA THR A 441 -2.79 11.77 16.39
C THR A 441 -4.29 11.51 16.21
N ALA A 442 -5.15 12.54 16.18
CA ALA A 442 -6.59 12.33 16.10
C ALA A 442 -7.28 13.21 15.06
N ALA A 443 -7.92 12.52 14.11
CA ALA A 443 -8.98 12.96 13.19
C ALA A 443 -8.54 13.68 11.91
N SER A 444 -8.42 12.93 10.80
CA SER A 444 -8.42 13.59 9.50
C SER A 444 -9.81 13.89 8.96
N GLY A 445 -10.92 13.21 9.28
CA GLY A 445 -12.26 13.60 8.80
C GLY A 445 -12.35 13.84 7.28
N VAL A 446 -11.38 13.31 6.53
CA VAL A 446 -11.15 13.47 5.09
C VAL A 446 -10.44 12.22 4.60
N ALA A 447 -10.39 12.02 3.28
CA ALA A 447 -9.67 10.88 2.73
C ALA A 447 -8.16 11.01 3.00
N PHE A 448 -7.54 9.93 3.48
CA PHE A 448 -6.14 9.90 3.88
C PHE A 448 -5.34 8.93 3.01
N PHE A 449 -4.22 9.38 2.43
CA PHE A 449 -3.30 8.50 1.72
C PHE A 449 -1.84 8.82 2.06
N SER A 450 -1.15 7.93 2.76
CA SER A 450 0.28 8.09 3.05
C SER A 450 1.16 7.24 2.13
N ILE A 451 2.36 7.72 1.81
CA ILE A 451 3.38 6.97 1.06
C ILE A 451 4.74 7.07 1.77
N HIS A 452 5.43 5.95 1.96
CA HIS A 452 6.71 5.90 2.67
C HIS A 452 7.67 4.88 2.05
N GLY A 453 8.98 5.11 2.17
CA GLY A 453 10.00 4.23 1.58
C GLY A 453 10.65 3.30 2.63
N SER A 454 10.86 2.03 2.31
CA SER A 454 11.54 1.09 3.24
C SER A 454 12.99 1.48 3.54
N ARG A 455 13.60 2.25 2.64
CA ARG A 455 14.96 2.79 2.73
C ARG A 455 15.01 4.25 3.14
N ASP A 456 13.93 4.82 3.63
CA ASP A 456 13.95 6.17 4.19
C ASP A 456 14.99 6.26 5.33
N GLY A 457 16.01 7.09 5.11
CA GLY A 457 17.12 7.28 6.04
C GLY A 457 16.89 8.44 6.99
N ASP A 458 16.01 9.39 6.63
CA ASP A 458 15.65 10.52 7.47
C ASP A 458 14.57 10.15 8.50
N VAL A 459 13.50 9.52 8.00
CA VAL A 459 12.38 9.00 8.76
C VAL A 459 12.56 7.50 8.91
N SER A 460 13.63 7.13 9.62
CA SER A 460 13.96 5.72 9.78
C SER A 460 13.06 4.97 10.77
N TRP A 461 12.18 5.68 11.48
CA TRP A 461 11.13 5.14 12.33
C TRP A 461 9.83 5.32 11.55
N ASN A 462 9.02 4.26 11.41
CA ASN A 462 7.89 4.17 10.47
C ASN A 462 6.72 5.11 10.81
N TYR A 463 6.97 6.37 11.16
CA TYR A 463 5.97 7.39 11.53
C TYR A 463 4.84 7.55 10.51
N PRO A 464 5.04 7.39 9.19
CA PRO A 464 3.92 7.39 8.26
C PRO A 464 2.87 6.31 8.51
N SER A 465 3.27 5.13 9.02
CA SER A 465 2.30 4.11 9.44
C SER A 465 1.51 4.54 10.68
N LYS A 466 2.15 5.22 11.64
CA LYS A 466 1.48 5.82 12.80
C LYS A 466 0.35 6.75 12.37
N PHE A 467 0.65 7.70 11.48
CA PHE A 467 -0.37 8.61 10.97
C PHE A 467 -1.51 7.90 10.24
N TYR A 468 -1.24 6.74 9.61
CA TYR A 468 -2.29 5.91 9.04
C TYR A 468 -3.17 5.25 10.11
N GLU A 469 -2.59 4.70 11.18
CA GLU A 469 -3.37 4.09 12.29
C GLU A 469 -4.33 5.10 12.91
N GLU A 470 -3.78 6.28 13.18
CA GLU A 470 -4.41 7.40 13.87
C GLU A 470 -5.41 8.17 12.98
N ALA A 471 -5.27 8.06 11.66
CA ALA A 471 -6.21 8.69 10.74
C ALA A 471 -7.59 8.05 10.84
N ASN A 472 -8.61 8.91 10.96
CA ASN A 472 -10.02 8.59 10.81
C ASN A 472 -10.59 7.54 11.79
N GLN A 473 -9.97 7.32 12.95
CA GLN A 473 -10.49 6.37 13.96
C GLN A 473 -11.95 6.62 14.35
N GLU A 474 -12.37 7.89 14.38
CA GLU A 474 -13.73 8.31 14.78
C GLU A 474 -14.59 8.76 13.58
N THR A 475 -14.16 8.55 12.33
CA THR A 475 -14.83 9.09 11.13
C THR A 475 -14.85 8.10 9.97
N ASN A 476 -15.84 8.21 9.09
CA ASN A 476 -16.09 7.19 8.05
C ASN A 476 -15.33 7.45 6.74
N HIS A 477 -14.10 7.97 6.82
CA HIS A 477 -13.32 8.31 5.63
C HIS A 477 -12.26 7.24 5.34
N PRO A 478 -12.09 6.84 4.07
CA PRO A 478 -11.12 5.83 3.71
C PRO A 478 -9.69 6.29 4.00
N LYS A 479 -8.85 5.35 4.41
CA LYS A 479 -7.42 5.56 4.63
C LYS A 479 -6.59 4.53 3.88
N SER A 480 -5.45 4.96 3.35
CA SER A 480 -4.51 4.12 2.60
C SER A 480 -3.06 4.44 2.98
N HIS A 481 -2.21 3.43 2.98
CA HIS A 481 -0.77 3.53 3.15
C HIS A 481 -0.06 2.70 2.07
N ALA A 482 0.83 3.34 1.31
CA ALA A 482 1.72 2.68 0.37
C ALA A 482 3.14 2.62 0.95
N PHE A 483 3.60 1.42 1.28
CA PHE A 483 4.99 1.21 1.68
C PHE A 483 5.80 0.73 0.49
N VAL A 484 6.71 1.59 0.03
CA VAL A 484 7.48 1.41 -1.19
C VAL A 484 8.86 0.84 -0.85
N TYR A 485 9.05 -0.44 -1.13
CA TYR A 485 10.31 -1.10 -0.86
C TYR A 485 11.43 -0.57 -1.75
N GLY A 486 12.59 -0.31 -1.16
CA GLY A 486 13.77 0.22 -1.84
C GLY A 486 13.76 1.73 -2.07
N ALA A 487 12.64 2.43 -1.82
CA ALA A 487 12.54 3.88 -1.87
C ALA A 487 13.20 4.55 -0.65
N ASN A 488 13.87 5.68 -0.86
CA ASN A 488 14.46 6.50 0.21
C ASN A 488 13.62 7.74 0.52
N HIS A 489 14.12 8.64 1.37
CA HIS A 489 13.42 9.88 1.70
C HIS A 489 13.45 10.86 0.52
N ALA A 490 14.65 11.05 -0.06
CA ALA A 490 14.91 12.20 -0.91
C ALA A 490 14.27 12.13 -2.30
N PHE A 491 14.17 10.94 -2.91
CA PHE A 491 13.88 10.82 -4.35
C PHE A 491 12.45 11.18 -4.77
N PHE A 492 11.54 11.37 -3.81
CA PHE A 492 10.23 11.97 -4.05
C PHE A 492 10.29 13.47 -4.42
N ASN A 493 11.42 14.13 -4.19
CA ASN A 493 11.61 15.54 -4.52
C ASN A 493 12.80 15.70 -5.48
N THR A 494 12.55 16.23 -6.67
CA THR A 494 13.61 16.35 -7.70
C THR A 494 14.73 17.29 -7.31
N ILE A 495 14.48 18.30 -6.45
CA ILE A 495 15.49 19.22 -5.91
C ILE A 495 16.36 18.54 -4.86
N TRP A 496 15.82 17.54 -4.16
CA TRP A 496 16.58 16.75 -3.19
C TRP A 496 17.26 15.55 -3.85
N THR A 497 17.11 15.33 -5.15
CA THR A 497 17.67 14.15 -5.84
C THR A 497 18.89 14.53 -6.65
N GLU A 498 19.99 13.77 -6.51
CA GLU A 498 21.16 13.98 -7.36
C GLU A 498 20.81 13.83 -8.84
N GLY A 499 21.34 14.76 -9.65
CA GLY A 499 21.13 14.75 -11.08
C GLY A 499 22.13 15.65 -11.80
N PRO A 500 22.40 15.40 -13.10
CA PRO A 500 23.42 16.13 -13.86
C PRO A 500 23.15 17.65 -13.97
N THR A 501 21.92 18.09 -13.69
CA THR A 501 21.47 19.49 -13.74
C THR A 501 20.99 20.04 -12.40
N ASN A 502 21.02 19.25 -11.31
CA ASN A 502 20.56 19.68 -9.99
C ASN A 502 21.77 19.96 -9.06
N PRO A 503 22.20 21.22 -8.90
CA PRO A 503 23.35 21.58 -8.08
C PRO A 503 23.06 21.54 -6.57
N TRP A 504 21.80 21.36 -6.15
CA TRP A 504 21.36 21.55 -4.76
C TRP A 504 21.13 20.25 -3.99
N ALA A 505 21.15 19.09 -4.67
CA ALA A 505 20.81 17.81 -4.08
C ALA A 505 21.65 17.44 -2.86
N GLY A 506 22.94 17.79 -2.82
CA GLY A 506 23.80 17.60 -1.64
C GLY A 506 23.86 16.15 -1.13
N ASN A 507 24.56 15.26 -1.83
CA ASN A 507 24.83 13.86 -1.43
C ASN A 507 23.61 13.11 -0.83
N SER A 508 22.45 13.25 -1.46
CA SER A 508 21.12 13.00 -0.89
C SER A 508 20.55 11.62 -1.13
N ASP A 509 21.33 10.67 -1.65
CA ASP A 509 20.98 9.27 -1.44
C ASP A 509 21.14 8.93 0.05
N ASP A 510 20.04 9.08 0.79
CA ASP A 510 19.98 8.78 2.21
C ASP A 510 19.61 7.31 2.50
N GLY A 511 19.52 6.47 1.45
CA GLY A 511 19.08 5.08 1.53
C GLY A 511 19.88 4.23 2.53
N ASP A 512 21.14 4.56 2.73
CA ASP A 512 22.08 3.86 3.61
C ASP A 512 22.59 4.73 4.78
N PHE A 513 22.03 5.93 5.00
CA PHE A 513 22.59 6.91 5.94
C PHE A 513 22.76 6.40 7.38
N ASN A 514 21.87 5.50 7.83
CA ASN A 514 21.92 4.88 9.17
C ASN A 514 22.26 3.38 9.15
N PHE A 515 22.49 2.80 7.97
CA PHE A 515 22.59 1.36 7.78
C PHE A 515 23.96 0.98 7.21
N GLU A 516 24.41 -0.24 7.48
CA GLU A 516 25.59 -0.77 6.80
C GLU A 516 25.31 -0.86 5.29
N PRO A 517 26.29 -0.57 4.42
CA PRO A 517 26.13 -0.78 2.98
C PRO A 517 25.80 -2.26 2.72
N GLU A 518 24.59 -2.51 2.21
CA GLU A 518 24.14 -3.86 1.93
C GLU A 518 24.91 -4.47 0.73
N PRO A 519 25.14 -5.79 0.68
CA PRO A 519 25.85 -6.44 -0.44
C PRO A 519 25.15 -6.19 -1.78
N SER A 520 25.91 -6.19 -2.88
CA SER A 520 25.57 -5.67 -4.22
C SER A 520 24.29 -6.16 -4.93
N GLU A 521 23.47 -7.00 -4.31
CA GLU A 521 22.16 -7.48 -4.80
C GLU A 521 21.00 -6.81 -4.04
N THR A 522 21.07 -5.48 -3.88
CA THR A 522 20.13 -4.72 -3.05
C THR A 522 18.86 -4.31 -3.79
N LEU A 523 17.74 -4.40 -3.08
CA LEU A 523 16.47 -3.76 -3.42
C LEU A 523 16.59 -2.24 -3.22
N ARG A 524 17.05 -1.51 -4.24
CA ARG A 524 17.20 -0.06 -4.24
C ARG A 524 16.54 0.53 -5.49
N LEU A 525 15.53 1.38 -5.31
CA LEU A 525 14.90 2.06 -6.43
C LEU A 525 15.78 3.21 -6.93
N THR A 526 15.86 3.34 -8.24
CA THR A 526 16.41 4.54 -8.88
C THR A 526 15.49 5.74 -8.63
N PRO A 527 16.00 6.97 -8.78
CA PRO A 527 15.19 8.18 -8.76
C PRO A 527 13.92 8.12 -9.64
N ASP A 528 14.03 7.54 -10.84
CA ASP A 528 12.92 7.45 -11.78
C ASP A 528 11.87 6.42 -11.33
N GLU A 529 12.29 5.23 -10.88
CA GLU A 529 11.38 4.21 -10.36
C GLU A 529 10.62 4.69 -9.11
N GLN A 530 11.31 5.38 -8.20
CA GLN A 530 10.66 5.93 -7.00
C GLN A 530 9.67 7.05 -7.34
N ARG A 531 10.03 7.97 -8.25
CA ARG A 531 9.08 8.99 -8.73
C ARG A 531 7.89 8.37 -9.45
N LEU A 532 8.12 7.32 -10.23
CA LEU A 532 7.06 6.59 -10.92
C LEU A 532 6.11 5.92 -9.92
N SER A 533 6.61 5.46 -8.77
CA SER A 533 5.78 4.99 -7.66
C SER A 533 4.89 6.11 -7.09
N ALA A 534 5.43 7.32 -6.94
CA ALA A 534 4.65 8.49 -6.52
C ALA A 534 3.60 8.92 -7.57
N ILE A 535 3.97 8.94 -8.85
CA ILE A 535 3.06 9.27 -9.97
C ILE A 535 1.87 8.30 -9.98
N ASN A 536 2.15 6.99 -9.92
CA ASN A 536 1.12 5.96 -10.04
C ASN A 536 0.26 5.79 -8.79
N THR A 537 0.45 6.61 -7.75
CA THR A 537 -0.32 6.53 -6.50
C THR A 537 -0.94 7.89 -6.12
N ILE A 538 -0.16 8.97 -6.13
CA ILE A 538 -0.62 10.31 -5.75
C ILE A 538 -1.56 10.89 -6.82
N ILE A 539 -1.28 10.69 -8.11
CA ILE A 539 -2.14 11.19 -9.19
C ILE A 539 -3.52 10.47 -9.13
N PRO A 540 -3.60 9.12 -9.09
CA PRO A 540 -4.85 8.41 -8.82
C PRO A 540 -5.60 8.87 -7.57
N PHE A 541 -4.89 9.10 -6.46
CA PHE A 541 -5.52 9.57 -5.22
C PHE A 541 -6.24 10.91 -5.42
N PHE A 542 -5.60 11.89 -6.05
CA PHE A 542 -6.24 13.17 -6.32
C PHE A 542 -7.33 13.09 -7.39
N GLN A 543 -7.21 12.23 -8.41
CA GLN A 543 -8.29 12.00 -9.37
C GLN A 543 -9.51 11.34 -8.71
N TRP A 544 -9.29 10.40 -7.79
CA TRP A 544 -10.37 9.80 -7.01
C TRP A 544 -11.05 10.85 -6.12
N GLN A 545 -10.29 11.59 -5.32
CA GLN A 545 -10.88 12.46 -4.29
C GLN A 545 -11.31 13.85 -4.78
N LEU A 546 -10.58 14.45 -5.73
CA LEU A 546 -10.87 15.81 -6.21
C LEU A 546 -11.74 15.82 -7.47
N GLN A 547 -11.67 14.77 -8.28
CA GLN A 547 -12.46 14.66 -9.51
C GLN A 547 -13.57 13.62 -9.42
N GLU A 548 -13.66 12.88 -8.30
CA GLU A 548 -14.71 11.88 -8.03
C GLU A 548 -14.71 10.75 -9.07
N ILE A 549 -13.53 10.39 -9.57
CA ILE A 549 -13.37 9.29 -10.52
C ILE A 549 -13.14 7.98 -9.73
N ASP A 550 -14.24 7.32 -9.35
CA ASP A 550 -14.27 6.15 -8.46
C ASP A 550 -13.36 4.99 -8.90
N GLY A 551 -13.11 4.84 -10.21
CA GLY A 551 -12.22 3.81 -10.73
C GLY A 551 -10.82 3.84 -10.13
N TYR A 552 -10.30 5.03 -9.80
CA TYR A 552 -8.97 5.20 -9.21
C TYR A 552 -8.87 4.69 -7.76
N ARG A 553 -9.98 4.47 -7.04
CA ARG A 553 -9.99 3.78 -5.75
C ARG A 553 -9.27 2.44 -5.83
N SER A 554 -9.44 1.72 -6.94
CA SER A 554 -8.83 0.40 -7.14
C SER A 554 -7.30 0.41 -7.12
N VAL A 555 -6.66 1.55 -7.39
CA VAL A 555 -5.20 1.72 -7.23
C VAL A 555 -4.83 1.73 -5.75
N LEU A 556 -5.56 2.50 -4.93
CA LEU A 556 -5.26 2.70 -3.50
C LEU A 556 -5.58 1.48 -2.62
N THR A 557 -6.40 0.56 -3.13
CA THR A 557 -6.63 -0.76 -2.51
C THR A 557 -5.64 -1.82 -3.00
N GLY A 558 -4.71 -1.47 -3.89
CA GLY A 558 -3.78 -2.41 -4.53
C GLY A 558 -4.41 -3.37 -5.56
N LYS A 559 -5.68 -3.17 -5.93
CA LYS A 559 -6.41 -4.03 -6.89
C LYS A 559 -5.97 -3.76 -8.33
N HIS A 560 -5.66 -2.51 -8.66
CA HIS A 560 -5.25 -2.08 -9.99
C HIS A 560 -3.74 -1.93 -10.06
N ARG A 561 -3.12 -2.59 -11.03
CA ARG A 561 -1.68 -2.55 -11.28
C ARG A 561 -1.44 -2.05 -12.70
N PHE A 562 -0.79 -0.91 -12.82
CA PHE A 562 -0.50 -0.32 -14.13
C PHE A 562 0.61 -1.10 -14.84
N ARG A 563 0.42 -1.43 -16.13
CA ARG A 563 1.36 -2.23 -16.93
C ARG A 563 2.84 -1.81 -16.82
N ASP A 564 3.10 -0.50 -16.90
CA ASP A 564 4.46 0.05 -16.94
C ASP A 564 4.88 0.69 -15.60
N ALA A 565 4.30 0.24 -14.48
CA ALA A 565 4.59 0.78 -13.15
C ALA A 565 5.40 -0.19 -12.26
N PRO A 566 6.14 0.33 -11.26
CA PRO A 566 6.91 -0.46 -10.30
C PRO A 566 6.03 -1.16 -9.24
N ASN A 567 5.00 -1.90 -9.67
CA ASN A 567 3.97 -2.46 -8.78
C ASN A 567 4.51 -3.47 -7.76
N ASP A 568 5.57 -4.20 -8.08
CA ASP A 568 6.16 -5.24 -7.21
C ASP A 568 6.87 -4.68 -5.97
N PHE A 569 7.04 -3.37 -5.91
CA PHE A 569 7.68 -2.67 -4.81
C PHE A 569 6.70 -1.90 -3.93
N ILE A 570 5.42 -1.85 -4.28
CA ILE A 570 4.39 -1.09 -3.55
C ILE A 570 3.48 -2.07 -2.82
N PHE A 571 3.50 -1.98 -1.50
CA PHE A 571 2.66 -2.80 -0.64
C PHE A 571 1.64 -1.93 0.07
N TRP A 572 0.39 -2.40 0.08
CA TRP A 572 -0.77 -1.59 0.44
C TRP A 572 -1.34 -1.97 1.80
N THR A 573 -1.55 -0.97 2.64
CA THR A 573 -2.53 -1.02 3.73
C THR A 573 -3.70 -0.13 3.33
N PHE A 574 -4.93 -0.61 3.57
CA PHE A 574 -6.13 0.12 3.25
C PHE A 574 -7.25 -0.25 4.22
N GLN A 575 -8.03 0.75 4.63
CA GLN A 575 -9.26 0.58 5.39
C GLN A 575 -10.36 1.47 4.77
N ASP A 576 -11.57 0.92 4.69
CA ASP A 576 -12.74 1.61 4.18
C ASP A 576 -13.34 2.61 5.18
N GLY A 577 -14.25 3.45 4.69
CA GLY A 577 -15.22 4.08 5.57
C GLY A 577 -16.24 3.05 6.03
N ASP A 578 -16.54 3.01 7.33
CA ASP A 578 -17.54 2.13 7.95
C ASP A 578 -17.29 0.60 7.86
N PRO A 579 -16.09 0.09 8.23
CA PRO A 579 -15.90 -1.35 8.35
C PRO A 579 -16.67 -1.92 9.55
N LEU A 580 -17.12 -3.17 9.45
CA LEU A 580 -17.43 -4.00 10.61
C LEU A 580 -16.14 -4.68 11.07
N THR A 581 -15.47 -4.07 12.05
CA THR A 581 -14.28 -4.63 12.70
C THR A 581 -14.69 -5.77 13.63
N LEU A 582 -14.29 -7.00 13.30
CA LEU A 582 -14.51 -8.17 14.16
C LEU A 582 -13.48 -8.22 15.28
N ASP A 583 -12.22 -7.98 14.91
CA ASP A 583 -11.07 -7.98 15.80
C ASP A 583 -10.06 -6.93 15.33
N ASP A 584 -9.79 -5.95 16.18
CA ASP A 584 -8.74 -4.93 16.04
C ASP A 584 -7.53 -5.22 16.96
N PHE A 585 -7.64 -6.24 17.83
CA PHE A 585 -6.61 -6.59 18.82
C PHE A 585 -6.13 -5.42 19.71
N GLU A 586 -6.94 -4.36 19.84
CA GLU A 586 -6.63 -3.17 20.65
C GLU A 586 -7.33 -3.20 22.02
N GLN A 587 -7.93 -4.33 22.40
CA GLN A 587 -8.79 -4.37 23.59
C GLN A 587 -7.97 -4.27 24.88
N LEU A 588 -8.44 -3.44 25.82
CA LEU A 588 -7.81 -3.28 27.14
C LEU A 588 -8.74 -3.71 28.29
N PRO A 589 -8.30 -4.64 29.17
CA PRO A 589 -7.04 -5.39 29.13
C PRO A 589 -6.99 -6.39 27.96
N ILE A 590 -5.79 -6.63 27.41
CA ILE A 590 -5.54 -7.59 26.32
C ILE A 590 -6.15 -8.96 26.65
N ASP A 591 -6.93 -9.52 25.71
CA ASP A 591 -7.60 -10.82 25.84
C ASP A 591 -7.63 -11.60 24.52
N ILE A 592 -6.57 -12.38 24.30
CA ILE A 592 -6.40 -13.27 23.15
C ILE A 592 -7.49 -14.34 22.97
N SER A 593 -8.35 -14.54 23.98
CA SER A 593 -9.44 -15.53 23.94
C SER A 593 -10.75 -14.97 23.40
N SER A 594 -10.85 -13.64 23.22
CA SER A 594 -12.00 -12.94 22.67
C SER A 594 -11.58 -12.01 21.53
N ASN A 595 -12.48 -11.73 20.60
CA ASN A 595 -12.34 -10.63 19.64
C ASN A 595 -13.08 -9.37 20.12
N THR A 596 -12.87 -8.24 19.44
CA THR A 596 -13.47 -6.92 19.74
C THR A 596 -14.98 -6.98 19.91
N ILE A 597 -15.68 -7.77 19.09
CA ILE A 597 -17.15 -7.88 19.14
C ILE A 597 -17.67 -8.93 20.13
N GLY A 598 -16.80 -9.58 20.91
CA GLY A 598 -17.16 -10.53 21.98
C GLY A 598 -17.30 -12.00 21.54
N GLY A 599 -16.80 -12.34 20.36
CA GLY A 599 -16.65 -13.70 19.87
C GLY A 599 -15.40 -14.40 20.42
N THR A 600 -15.41 -15.73 20.50
CA THR A 600 -14.26 -16.52 20.98
C THR A 600 -13.18 -16.67 19.91
N ASN A 601 -11.93 -16.45 20.32
CA ASN A 601 -10.72 -16.70 19.54
C ASN A 601 -10.08 -18.05 19.93
N ASN A 602 -9.51 -18.74 18.95
CA ASN A 602 -8.76 -19.97 19.15
C ASN A 602 -7.54 -20.00 18.22
N ALA A 603 -6.37 -20.30 18.78
CA ALA A 603 -5.10 -20.37 18.05
C ALA A 603 -4.41 -21.74 18.25
N ASN A 604 -5.13 -22.82 17.94
CA ASN A 604 -4.61 -24.19 18.07
C ASN A 604 -3.42 -24.44 17.13
N GLY A 605 -2.44 -25.22 17.59
CA GLY A 605 -1.32 -25.69 16.77
C GLY A 605 -0.18 -24.68 16.59
N PHE A 606 -0.34 -23.43 17.03
CA PHE A 606 0.77 -22.48 17.12
C PHE A 606 1.69 -22.80 18.30
N SER A 607 2.97 -22.50 18.13
CA SER A 607 3.99 -22.72 19.17
C SER A 607 4.09 -21.56 20.15
N ASN A 608 3.74 -20.35 19.70
CA ASN A 608 3.55 -19.16 20.52
C ASN A 608 2.41 -18.34 19.92
N VAL A 609 1.57 -17.77 20.79
CA VAL A 609 0.44 -16.90 20.44
C VAL A 609 0.42 -15.79 21.48
N GLU A 610 0.53 -14.55 21.04
CA GLU A 610 0.61 -13.38 21.91
C GLU A 610 -0.12 -12.21 21.23
N GLU A 611 -0.92 -11.49 22.00
CA GLU A 611 -1.53 -10.23 21.58
C GLU A 611 -0.87 -9.10 22.36
N CYS A 612 -0.67 -7.96 21.72
CA CYS A 612 0.18 -6.90 22.24
C CYS A 612 0.01 -5.58 21.52
N GLU A 613 0.19 -4.49 22.27
CA GLU A 613 0.38 -3.16 21.72
C GLU A 613 1.69 -3.09 20.92
N PHE A 614 1.63 -2.79 19.63
CA PHE A 614 2.75 -2.26 18.87
C PHE A 614 2.98 -0.79 19.29
N GLU A 615 3.85 -0.58 20.29
CA GLU A 615 4.03 0.72 20.95
C GLU A 615 4.13 1.91 19.98
N THR A 616 3.32 2.95 20.26
CA THR A 616 3.49 4.30 19.73
C THR A 616 4.79 4.91 20.24
N GLY A 617 5.72 5.25 19.36
CA GLY A 617 6.94 5.97 19.74
C GLY A 617 6.64 7.35 20.36
N GLY A 618 6.76 7.47 21.68
CA GLY A 618 6.90 8.75 22.39
C GLY A 618 8.38 9.11 22.59
N ASN A 619 8.77 10.38 22.39
CA ASN A 619 10.15 10.85 22.56
C ASN A 619 10.58 11.05 24.05
N GLY A 620 10.14 10.18 24.96
CA GLY A 620 10.41 10.26 26.40
C GLY A 620 11.02 8.98 26.98
N ALA A 621 12.14 9.09 27.69
CA ALA A 621 12.93 7.97 28.20
C ALA A 621 12.43 7.38 29.53
N ALA A 622 11.16 7.54 29.93
CA ALA A 622 10.76 7.29 31.31
C ALA A 622 9.55 6.38 31.55
N ASP A 623 8.82 5.93 30.51
CA ASP A 623 7.64 5.07 30.74
C ASP A 623 7.33 4.11 29.57
N ARG A 624 8.35 3.59 28.89
CA ARG A 624 8.20 2.67 27.74
C ARG A 624 8.35 1.22 28.19
N VAL A 625 7.23 0.50 28.27
CA VAL A 625 7.20 -0.95 28.48
C VAL A 625 7.01 -1.59 27.10
N PHE A 626 8.12 -1.76 26.37
CA PHE A 626 8.11 -2.39 25.05
C PHE A 626 7.36 -3.74 25.10
N SER A 627 6.33 -3.90 24.27
CA SER A 627 5.64 -5.19 24.14
C SER A 627 6.53 -6.22 23.43
N SER A 628 6.44 -7.47 23.88
CA SER A 628 7.36 -8.56 23.54
C SER A 628 7.08 -9.30 22.23
N CYS A 629 5.90 -9.11 21.61
CA CYS A 629 5.43 -9.94 20.50
C CYS A 629 6.29 -9.92 19.24
N PHE A 630 6.83 -8.75 18.89
CA PHE A 630 7.66 -8.52 17.71
C PHE A 630 9.10 -8.10 18.07
N ALA A 631 9.40 -8.01 19.37
CA ALA A 631 10.76 -7.87 19.88
C ALA A 631 11.54 -9.20 19.81
N PRO A 632 12.82 -9.21 19.44
CA PRO A 632 13.65 -10.42 19.52
C PRO A 632 14.03 -10.67 20.98
N LEU A 633 13.57 -11.74 21.64
CA LEU A 633 13.97 -12.10 23.02
C LEU A 633 14.43 -13.59 23.05
N PRO A 634 15.34 -14.08 23.96
CA PRO A 634 15.33 -13.83 25.41
C PRO A 634 16.71 -13.94 26.12
N TRP A 635 17.54 -12.89 26.18
CA TRP A 635 18.56 -12.73 27.25
C TRP A 635 18.88 -11.25 27.41
N LEU A 636 18.19 -10.58 28.34
CA LEU A 636 18.51 -9.30 29.03
C LEU A 636 17.22 -8.49 29.27
N HIS A 637 16.30 -9.06 30.03
CA HIS A 637 15.12 -8.31 30.52
C HIS A 637 15.43 -7.34 31.67
N GLU A 638 16.69 -7.20 32.09
CA GLU A 638 17.03 -6.33 33.23
C GLU A 638 17.91 -5.12 32.89
N ASN A 639 18.46 -5.00 31.67
CA ASN A 639 19.40 -3.89 31.34
C ASN A 639 19.06 -3.09 30.06
N ILE A 640 17.99 -3.41 29.33
CA ILE A 640 17.57 -2.61 28.15
C ILE A 640 16.86 -1.32 28.59
N TYR A 641 16.27 -1.30 29.78
CA TYR A 641 15.66 -0.11 30.39
C TYR A 641 16.63 1.07 30.52
N GLU A 642 17.94 0.81 30.62
CA GLU A 642 18.95 1.85 30.83
C GLU A 642 19.71 2.23 29.55
N CYS A 643 19.63 1.41 28.50
CA CYS A 643 20.49 1.47 27.31
C CYS A 643 19.79 1.94 26.02
N GLY A 644 18.65 2.64 26.10
CA GLY A 644 18.07 3.41 24.97
C GLY A 644 17.97 2.67 23.62
N GLY A 645 17.77 1.35 23.64
CA GLY A 645 17.80 0.51 22.44
C GLY A 645 16.62 0.84 21.52
N TRP A 646 16.94 1.24 20.28
CA TRP A 646 15.99 1.54 19.22
C TRP A 646 15.49 0.24 18.59
N VAL A 647 14.28 -0.20 18.96
CA VAL A 647 13.67 -1.45 18.47
C VAL A 647 12.61 -1.12 17.42
N ASP A 648 12.38 -2.10 16.53
CA ASP A 648 11.36 -2.19 15.49
C ASP A 648 9.99 -1.63 15.95
N GLN A 649 9.61 -0.46 15.44
CA GLN A 649 8.30 0.15 15.74
C GLN A 649 7.41 0.02 14.50
N GLN A 650 6.64 -1.07 14.46
CA GLN A 650 5.30 -1.01 13.89
C GLN A 650 4.40 -0.28 14.91
N VAL A 651 3.35 0.39 14.43
CA VAL A 651 2.39 1.12 15.27
C VAL A 651 1.04 0.42 15.16
N GLY A 652 0.32 0.22 16.26
CA GLY A 652 -0.97 -0.50 16.36
C GLY A 652 -1.04 -1.42 17.59
N ALA A 653 -1.95 -2.38 17.66
CA ALA A 653 -1.87 -3.54 18.55
C ALA A 653 -2.32 -4.78 17.76
N GLY A 654 -1.69 -5.93 17.96
CA GLY A 654 -1.94 -7.08 17.10
C GLY A 654 -1.58 -8.43 17.66
N LEU A 655 -2.03 -9.45 16.92
CA LEU A 655 -1.82 -10.86 17.20
C LEU A 655 -0.55 -11.37 16.52
N SER A 656 0.41 -11.83 17.32
CA SER A 656 1.62 -12.52 16.87
C SER A 656 1.44 -14.04 16.94
N LEU A 657 1.65 -14.70 15.80
CA LEU A 657 1.48 -16.14 15.61
C LEU A 657 2.80 -16.79 15.16
N THR A 658 3.38 -17.65 16.00
CA THR A 658 4.56 -18.46 15.63
C THR A 658 4.13 -19.84 15.14
N SER A 659 4.07 -19.99 13.81
CA SER A 659 3.64 -21.22 13.15
C SER A 659 4.72 -22.31 13.21
N ASN A 660 4.31 -23.55 13.47
CA ASN A 660 5.13 -24.75 13.27
C ASN A 660 4.75 -25.51 11.98
N GLY A 661 3.93 -24.89 11.12
CA GLY A 661 3.36 -25.49 9.90
C GLY A 661 2.01 -26.17 10.09
N SER A 662 1.42 -26.14 11.30
CA SER A 662 0.09 -26.70 11.58
C SER A 662 -0.86 -25.77 12.35
N GLY A 663 -0.48 -24.50 12.51
CA GLY A 663 -1.26 -23.51 13.25
C GLY A 663 -2.56 -23.14 12.53
N VAL A 664 -3.65 -23.09 13.28
CA VAL A 664 -4.97 -22.66 12.83
C VAL A 664 -5.50 -21.62 13.80
N TYR A 665 -5.67 -20.39 13.30
CA TYR A 665 -6.36 -19.34 14.03
C TYR A 665 -7.82 -19.31 13.58
N SER A 666 -8.75 -19.23 14.52
CA SER A 666 -10.16 -19.07 14.22
C SER A 666 -10.82 -18.10 15.18
N THR A 667 -11.66 -17.23 14.64
CA THR A 667 -12.46 -16.28 15.41
C THR A 667 -13.95 -16.54 15.13
N SER A 668 -14.77 -16.57 16.18
CA SER A 668 -16.21 -16.78 16.07
C SER A 668 -16.98 -15.47 15.98
N ILE A 669 -18.13 -15.47 15.31
CA ILE A 669 -18.98 -14.29 15.16
C ILE A 669 -20.24 -14.44 16.03
N PRO A 670 -20.47 -13.53 17.01
CA PRO A 670 -21.69 -13.48 17.81
C PRO A 670 -22.95 -13.29 16.96
N THR A 671 -24.12 -13.67 17.49
CA THR A 671 -25.36 -13.84 16.69
C THR A 671 -25.82 -12.54 16.03
N GLU A 672 -25.60 -11.42 16.69
CA GLU A 672 -25.95 -10.07 16.27
C GLU A 672 -25.13 -9.54 15.07
N TYR A 673 -23.97 -10.14 14.77
CA TYR A 673 -23.04 -9.68 13.73
C TYR A 673 -22.87 -10.68 12.56
N ARG A 674 -23.68 -11.75 12.53
CA ARG A 674 -23.48 -12.86 11.56
C ARG A 674 -23.96 -12.56 10.14
N ASP A 675 -24.83 -11.56 9.98
CA ASP A 675 -25.28 -11.14 8.66
C ASP A 675 -24.25 -10.19 8.06
N VAL A 676 -23.44 -10.75 7.15
CA VAL A 676 -22.39 -10.02 6.44
C VAL A 676 -22.73 -9.84 4.96
N SER A 677 -23.98 -10.15 4.57
CA SER A 677 -24.43 -10.09 3.17
C SER A 677 -24.48 -8.67 2.59
N GLY A 678 -24.40 -7.65 3.46
CA GLY A 678 -24.32 -6.23 3.08
C GLY A 678 -22.90 -5.73 2.80
N PHE A 679 -21.87 -6.56 2.96
CA PHE A 679 -20.48 -6.22 2.69
C PHE A 679 -20.00 -6.86 1.37
N ALA A 680 -18.97 -6.27 0.76
CA ALA A 680 -18.38 -6.79 -0.46
C ALA A 680 -17.13 -7.64 -0.21
N VAL A 681 -16.37 -7.35 0.85
CA VAL A 681 -15.07 -7.99 1.14
C VAL A 681 -14.92 -8.39 2.61
N LEU A 682 -14.15 -9.45 2.84
CA LEU A 682 -13.46 -9.73 4.09
C LEU A 682 -12.01 -9.23 3.94
N SER A 683 -11.59 -8.33 4.82
CA SER A 683 -10.23 -7.81 4.86
C SER A 683 -9.47 -8.36 6.06
N ILE A 684 -8.23 -8.81 5.82
CA ILE A 684 -7.30 -9.23 6.88
C ILE A 684 -6.01 -8.46 6.69
N ARG A 685 -5.61 -7.72 7.72
CA ARG A 685 -4.34 -6.99 7.73
C ARG A 685 -3.26 -7.84 8.37
N ALA A 686 -2.21 -8.17 7.62
CA ALA A 686 -1.20 -9.11 8.05
C ALA A 686 0.23 -8.75 7.62
N ALA A 687 1.21 -9.12 8.44
CA ALA A 687 2.63 -8.95 8.16
C ALA A 687 3.40 -10.25 8.43
N ARG A 688 4.56 -10.40 7.77
CA ARG A 688 5.54 -11.43 8.12
C ARG A 688 6.64 -10.83 8.97
N ARG A 689 7.08 -11.54 10.01
CA ARG A 689 8.35 -11.27 10.70
C ARG A 689 9.42 -12.29 10.32
N THR A 690 10.67 -11.86 10.30
CA THR A 690 11.82 -12.76 10.12
C THR A 690 12.96 -12.39 11.07
N LEU A 691 13.65 -13.40 11.58
CA LEU A 691 14.89 -13.25 12.36
C LEU A 691 16.13 -13.57 11.52
N GLN A 692 15.97 -13.87 10.23
CA GLN A 692 17.06 -14.25 9.34
C GLN A 692 17.89 -13.04 8.94
N TYR A 693 19.19 -13.05 9.25
CA TYR A 693 20.17 -12.09 8.74
C TYR A 693 21.52 -12.77 8.37
N PRO A 694 22.20 -12.37 7.28
CA PRO A 694 21.72 -11.45 6.24
C PRO A 694 20.46 -12.01 5.55
N PRO A 695 19.57 -11.14 5.03
CA PRO A 695 18.43 -11.62 4.26
C PRO A 695 18.88 -12.43 3.04
N PRO A 696 18.03 -13.34 2.53
CA PRO A 696 18.23 -13.92 1.21
C PRO A 696 18.35 -12.84 0.12
N PRO A 697 19.02 -13.15 -1.00
CA PRO A 697 18.94 -12.36 -2.23
C PRO A 697 17.49 -11.99 -2.55
N TYR A 698 17.24 -10.80 -3.10
CA TYR A 698 15.87 -10.35 -3.35
C TYR A 698 15.06 -11.33 -4.22
N SER A 699 15.69 -11.98 -5.20
CA SER A 699 15.06 -13.01 -6.05
C SER A 699 14.64 -14.28 -5.30
N GLU A 700 15.14 -14.50 -4.07
CA GLU A 700 14.82 -15.63 -3.20
C GLU A 700 13.89 -15.24 -2.05
N ARG A 701 13.48 -13.96 -1.96
CA ARG A 701 12.59 -13.47 -0.91
C ARG A 701 11.14 -13.82 -1.25
N ILE A 702 10.71 -14.99 -0.79
CA ILE A 702 9.36 -15.51 -1.04
C ILE A 702 8.36 -14.83 -0.09
N PRO A 703 7.26 -14.23 -0.60
CA PRO A 703 6.16 -13.74 0.23
C PRO A 703 5.55 -14.83 1.12
N THR A 704 4.85 -14.44 2.17
CA THR A 704 4.05 -15.40 2.96
C THR A 704 2.60 -15.38 2.51
N ASN A 705 1.98 -16.56 2.52
CA ASN A 705 0.58 -16.71 2.20
C ASN A 705 -0.21 -17.14 3.42
N LEU A 706 -1.47 -16.68 3.46
CA LEU A 706 -2.49 -17.17 4.37
C LEU A 706 -3.52 -17.98 3.57
N ARG A 707 -4.13 -18.95 4.23
CA ARG A 707 -5.28 -19.73 3.79
C ARG A 707 -6.48 -19.33 4.62
N ILE A 708 -7.52 -18.80 3.98
CA ILE A 708 -8.68 -18.21 4.64
C ILE A 708 -9.95 -18.96 4.24
N ASN A 709 -10.83 -19.22 5.22
CA ASN A 709 -12.15 -19.80 4.99
C ASN A 709 -13.18 -19.22 5.97
N ILE A 710 -14.46 -19.28 5.62
CA ILE A 710 -15.58 -18.89 6.46
C ILE A 710 -16.54 -20.07 6.63
N GLU A 711 -17.23 -20.13 7.77
CA GLU A 711 -18.22 -21.17 8.09
C GLU A 711 -19.55 -20.51 8.45
N ASP A 712 -20.65 -20.99 7.87
CA ASP A 712 -22.00 -20.53 8.22
C ASP A 712 -22.65 -21.35 9.35
N GLY A 713 -23.82 -20.92 9.84
CA GLY A 713 -24.51 -21.60 10.94
C GLY A 713 -25.05 -23.00 10.62
N GLN A 714 -24.98 -23.44 9.37
CA GLN A 714 -25.29 -24.81 8.95
C GLN A 714 -24.02 -25.68 8.83
N GLY A 715 -22.84 -25.09 9.02
CA GLY A 715 -21.54 -25.74 8.87
C GLY A 715 -21.07 -25.82 7.41
N ASN A 716 -21.65 -25.04 6.49
CA ASN A 716 -21.13 -24.91 5.14
C ASN A 716 -19.88 -24.03 5.15
N THR A 717 -18.88 -24.38 4.34
CA THR A 717 -17.64 -23.62 4.18
C THR A 717 -17.37 -23.37 2.70
N ALA A 718 -16.48 -22.43 2.38
CA ALA A 718 -15.99 -22.31 1.01
C ALA A 718 -15.34 -23.62 0.55
N LEU A 719 -15.47 -23.92 -0.74
CA LEU A 719 -15.02 -25.19 -1.34
C LEU A 719 -13.51 -25.42 -1.16
N ARG A 720 -12.74 -24.35 -1.17
CA ARG A 720 -11.28 -24.35 -0.98
C ARG A 720 -10.92 -23.24 0.01
N ASP A 721 -9.81 -23.42 0.72
CA ASP A 721 -9.20 -22.32 1.45
C ASP A 721 -8.62 -21.31 0.45
N LEU A 722 -9.11 -20.07 0.51
CA LEU A 722 -8.70 -18.99 -0.37
C LEU A 722 -7.29 -18.54 0.01
N ARG A 723 -6.38 -18.51 -0.97
CA ARG A 723 -4.97 -18.15 -0.76
C ARG A 723 -4.80 -16.63 -0.88
N SER A 724 -4.13 -16.01 0.08
CA SER A 724 -4.04 -14.55 0.18
C SER A 724 -3.39 -13.88 -1.04
N ASP A 725 -2.41 -14.53 -1.67
CA ASP A 725 -1.67 -14.00 -2.82
C ASP A 725 -2.51 -13.78 -4.08
N GLN A 726 -3.71 -14.34 -4.17
CA GLN A 726 -4.66 -14.03 -5.23
C GLN A 726 -5.27 -12.62 -5.07
N TYR A 727 -5.20 -12.05 -3.87
CA TYR A 727 -5.89 -10.83 -3.46
C TYR A 727 -4.93 -9.73 -2.98
N GLY A 728 -3.78 -10.09 -2.40
CA GLY A 728 -2.76 -9.17 -1.92
C GLY A 728 -1.49 -9.90 -1.48
N VAL A 729 -0.38 -9.18 -1.32
CA VAL A 729 0.92 -9.77 -1.02
C VAL A 729 1.33 -9.42 0.41
N ILE A 730 1.71 -10.43 1.21
CA ILE A 730 2.40 -10.24 2.49
C ILE A 730 3.90 -10.40 2.22
N PRO A 731 4.64 -9.29 2.03
CA PRO A 731 6.00 -9.35 1.54
C PRO A 731 6.97 -9.95 2.57
N TYR A 732 8.06 -10.54 2.06
CA TYR A 732 9.24 -10.76 2.89
C TYR A 732 9.77 -9.39 3.37
N PRO A 733 10.02 -9.16 4.68
CA PRO A 733 10.44 -7.86 5.16
C PRO A 733 11.75 -7.33 4.58
N ASP A 734 11.87 -6.02 4.39
CA ASP A 734 13.15 -5.40 4.05
C ASP A 734 14.03 -5.26 5.30
N THR A 735 14.77 -6.33 5.62
CA THR A 735 15.64 -6.35 6.80
C THR A 735 16.96 -5.64 6.54
N ARG A 736 17.39 -4.77 7.45
CA ARG A 736 18.66 -4.03 7.34
C ARG A 736 19.45 -4.04 8.64
N ARG A 737 20.79 -3.98 8.52
CA ARG A 737 21.68 -3.85 9.67
C ARG A 737 22.04 -2.38 9.94
N LEU A 738 21.91 -1.96 11.19
CA LEU A 738 22.35 -0.62 11.61
C LEU A 738 23.88 -0.49 11.53
N ASN A 739 24.36 0.70 11.16
CA ASN A 739 25.79 0.98 11.03
C ASN A 739 26.50 0.90 12.40
N SER A 740 27.71 0.30 12.42
CA SER A 740 28.61 0.18 13.58
C SER A 740 28.96 1.51 14.27
N HIS A 741 28.83 2.65 13.58
CA HIS A 741 28.94 3.97 14.21
C HIS A 741 27.87 4.24 15.28
N TYR A 742 26.66 3.67 15.15
CA TYR A 742 25.59 3.77 16.14
C TYR A 742 25.64 2.66 17.21
N GLU A 743 26.33 1.55 16.95
CA GLU A 743 26.57 0.48 17.95
C GLU A 743 27.40 0.98 19.16
N ASN A 744 28.21 2.05 18.99
CA ASN A 744 29.15 2.56 20.02
C ASN A 744 28.61 3.73 20.88
N PHE A 745 27.42 4.26 20.56
CA PHE A 745 26.80 5.37 21.33
C PHE A 745 25.75 4.93 22.34
N ASN A 746 25.54 3.62 22.50
CA ASN A 746 24.73 3.09 23.59
C ASN A 746 25.56 3.18 24.88
N LEU A 747 25.60 4.39 25.45
CA LEU A 747 25.87 4.56 26.86
C LEU A 747 24.54 4.39 27.59
N ASP A 748 24.53 3.64 28.68
CA ASP A 748 23.39 3.67 29.58
C ASP A 748 23.19 5.09 30.15
N MET A 749 22.07 5.34 30.84
CA MET A 749 21.83 6.62 31.53
C MET A 749 22.92 7.01 32.57
N TYR A 750 23.88 6.11 32.85
CA TYR A 750 25.02 6.30 33.76
C TYR A 750 26.37 6.45 33.05
N GLY A 751 26.42 6.43 31.72
CA GLY A 751 27.64 6.61 30.94
C GLY A 751 28.48 5.35 30.74
N ASN A 752 27.94 4.13 30.91
CA ASN A 752 28.64 2.87 30.65
C ASN A 752 28.38 2.36 29.23
N LEU A 753 29.40 1.79 28.58
CA LEU A 753 29.27 1.13 27.27
C LEU A 753 28.34 -0.09 27.38
N CYS A 754 27.17 -0.01 26.74
CA CYS A 754 26.31 -1.15 26.49
C CYS A 754 27.04 -2.06 25.47
N GLY A 755 27.18 -3.36 25.76
CA GLY A 755 27.90 -4.30 24.90
C GLY A 755 27.35 -4.35 23.47
N SER A 756 28.13 -4.92 22.53
CA SER A 756 27.81 -5.01 21.10
C SER A 756 26.47 -5.71 20.82
N LEU A 757 25.37 -4.95 20.79
CA LEU A 757 24.06 -5.39 20.35
C LEU A 757 24.03 -5.28 18.83
N GLN A 758 23.94 -6.42 18.14
CA GLN A 758 23.65 -6.46 16.70
C GLN A 758 22.19 -6.04 16.50
N ALA A 759 21.95 -4.76 16.22
CA ALA A 759 20.62 -4.24 15.97
C ALA A 759 20.25 -4.36 14.49
N TYR A 760 19.24 -5.17 14.21
CA TYR A 760 18.63 -5.31 12.88
C TYR A 760 17.26 -4.66 12.90
N VAL A 761 16.91 -3.93 11.84
CA VAL A 761 15.57 -3.40 11.64
C VAL A 761 14.83 -4.33 10.70
N ASN A 762 13.67 -4.81 11.13
CA ASN A 762 12.79 -5.62 10.30
C ASN A 762 11.68 -4.71 9.76
N ARG A 763 11.80 -4.23 8.50
CA ARG A 763 10.75 -3.41 7.88
C ARG A 763 9.58 -4.29 7.45
N SER A 764 8.88 -4.87 8.41
CA SER A 764 7.67 -5.65 8.19
C SER A 764 6.56 -4.70 7.72
N GLN A 765 5.84 -5.10 6.67
CA GLN A 765 4.68 -4.36 6.17
C GLN A 765 3.40 -5.09 6.55
N LEU A 766 2.49 -4.37 7.22
CA LEU A 766 1.11 -4.82 7.42
C LEU A 766 0.32 -4.57 6.13
N SER A 767 0.20 -5.61 5.30
CA SER A 767 -0.57 -5.55 4.06
C SER A 767 -2.04 -5.90 4.31
N THR A 768 -2.97 -5.15 3.71
CA THR A 768 -4.39 -5.50 3.75
C THR A 768 -4.73 -6.48 2.63
N ILE A 769 -5.12 -7.70 2.99
CA ILE A 769 -5.61 -8.73 2.06
C ILE A 769 -7.13 -8.61 1.96
N ARG A 770 -7.65 -8.16 0.81
CA ARG A 770 -9.08 -7.91 0.60
C ARG A 770 -9.73 -8.99 -0.27
N ILE A 771 -10.46 -9.90 0.37
CA ILE A 771 -11.05 -11.08 -0.28
C ILE A 771 -12.54 -10.82 -0.56
N PRO A 772 -12.99 -10.76 -1.83
CA PRO A 772 -14.41 -10.64 -2.17
C PRO A 772 -15.26 -11.75 -1.52
N LEU A 773 -16.39 -11.39 -0.91
CA LEU A 773 -17.27 -12.37 -0.25
C LEU A 773 -17.87 -13.38 -1.23
N GLU A 774 -18.07 -12.97 -2.49
CA GLU A 774 -18.52 -13.83 -3.58
C GLU A 774 -17.61 -15.07 -3.77
N ASP A 775 -16.32 -14.97 -3.44
CA ASP A 775 -15.36 -16.06 -3.62
C ASP A 775 -15.58 -17.21 -2.64
N PHE A 776 -16.03 -16.89 -1.43
CA PHE A 776 -16.41 -17.90 -0.45
C PHE A 776 -17.72 -18.62 -0.82
N THR A 777 -18.57 -17.98 -1.63
CA THR A 777 -19.84 -18.54 -2.11
C THR A 777 -19.72 -19.29 -3.44
N SER A 778 -18.53 -19.28 -4.04
CA SER A 778 -18.22 -19.88 -5.35
C SER A 778 -18.36 -21.41 -5.39
N GLY A 779 -18.57 -21.97 -6.59
CA GLY A 779 -18.50 -23.42 -6.81
C GLY A 779 -19.54 -24.23 -6.02
N ASN A 780 -20.76 -23.72 -5.87
CA ASN A 780 -21.86 -24.35 -5.12
C ASN A 780 -21.52 -24.61 -3.64
N SER A 781 -20.72 -23.75 -2.99
CA SER A 781 -20.36 -23.92 -1.58
C SER A 781 -21.56 -23.90 -0.62
N ASN A 782 -22.70 -23.34 -1.04
CA ASN A 782 -23.92 -23.14 -0.25
C ASN A 782 -23.71 -22.30 1.02
N VAL A 783 -22.59 -21.58 1.11
CA VAL A 783 -22.30 -20.68 2.24
C VAL A 783 -23.35 -19.57 2.29
N ASP A 784 -24.07 -19.48 3.41
CA ASP A 784 -25.06 -18.45 3.69
C ASP A 784 -24.42 -17.23 4.37
N LEU A 785 -24.16 -16.18 3.59
CA LEU A 785 -23.58 -14.91 4.09
C LEU A 785 -24.48 -14.19 5.10
N THR A 786 -25.74 -14.58 5.28
CA THR A 786 -26.63 -13.99 6.29
C THR A 786 -26.42 -14.57 7.69
N ASN A 787 -25.57 -15.60 7.83
CA ASN A 787 -25.35 -16.29 9.11
C ASN A 787 -23.94 -16.90 9.23
N ILE A 788 -22.90 -16.10 9.01
CA ILE A 788 -21.50 -16.53 9.20
C ILE A 788 -21.18 -16.64 10.69
N VAL A 789 -20.63 -17.78 11.11
CA VAL A 789 -20.36 -18.09 12.52
C VAL A 789 -18.88 -18.13 12.87
N ARG A 790 -17.99 -18.30 11.87
CA ARG A 790 -16.56 -18.45 12.11
C ARG A 790 -15.74 -18.06 10.88
N ILE A 791 -14.59 -17.44 11.13
CA ILE A 791 -13.50 -17.26 10.16
C ILE A 791 -12.31 -18.11 10.60
N THR A 792 -11.63 -18.75 9.65
CA THR A 792 -10.43 -19.55 9.88
C THR A 792 -9.28 -19.03 9.03
N ILE A 793 -8.10 -18.86 9.64
CA ILE A 793 -6.86 -18.37 9.02
C ILE A 793 -5.73 -19.37 9.32
N ARG A 794 -5.00 -19.80 8.29
CA ARG A 794 -3.87 -20.74 8.41
C ARG A 794 -2.67 -20.21 7.63
N PRO A 795 -1.51 -19.98 8.26
CA PRO A 795 -0.30 -19.59 7.53
C PRO A 795 0.27 -20.74 6.69
N GLU A 796 0.68 -20.44 5.46
CA GLU A 796 1.51 -21.35 4.67
C GLU A 796 2.97 -21.21 5.12
N GLY A 797 3.44 -22.15 5.94
CA GLY A 797 4.83 -22.22 6.39
C GLY A 797 4.99 -22.10 7.90
N THR A 798 6.25 -21.93 8.32
CA THR A 798 6.67 -21.90 9.74
C THR A 798 7.10 -20.50 10.19
N GLU A 799 6.72 -19.48 9.43
CA GLU A 799 7.11 -18.10 9.68
C GLU A 799 6.28 -17.50 10.82
N ASN A 800 6.80 -16.40 11.38
CA ASN A 800 6.08 -15.59 12.34
C ASN A 800 5.16 -14.61 11.58
N ILE A 801 3.88 -14.58 11.94
CA ILE A 801 2.87 -13.75 11.30
C ILE A 801 2.26 -12.80 12.33
N ALA A 802 2.10 -11.53 11.95
CA ALA A 802 1.25 -10.57 12.64
C ALA A 802 -0.09 -10.51 11.92
N ILE A 803 -1.17 -10.38 12.70
CA ILE A 803 -2.49 -9.98 12.25
C ILE A 803 -2.92 -8.79 13.12
N ASP A 804 -3.47 -7.75 12.50
CA ASP A 804 -3.79 -6.48 13.15
C ASP A 804 -5.28 -6.14 13.01
N ASP A 805 -5.88 -6.41 11.84
CA ASP A 805 -7.31 -6.19 11.62
C ASP A 805 -7.97 -7.39 10.94
N ILE A 806 -9.17 -7.74 11.39
CA ILE A 806 -10.10 -8.60 10.67
C ILE A 806 -11.44 -7.87 10.56
N GLU A 807 -11.82 -7.47 9.36
CA GLU A 807 -13.00 -6.63 9.13
C GLU A 807 -13.81 -7.04 7.88
N PHE A 808 -15.12 -6.77 7.90
CA PHE A 808 -15.94 -6.77 6.69
C PHE A 808 -16.18 -5.34 6.21
N SER A 809 -16.01 -5.10 4.91
CA SER A 809 -16.13 -3.76 4.30
C SER A 809 -16.60 -3.82 2.84
N ASN A 810 -16.72 -2.65 2.18
CA ASN A 810 -17.28 -2.51 0.82
C ASN A 810 -16.26 -2.10 -0.24
#